data_AF-A0A8H5JH82-F1
#
_entry.id   AF-A0A8H5JH82-F1
#
_cell.length_a   1.000
_cell.length_b   1.000
_cell.length_c   1.000
_cell.angle_alpha   90.00
_cell.angle_beta   90.00
_cell.angle_gamma   90.00
#
_symmetry.space_group_name_H-M   'P 1'
#
loop_
_entity.id
_entity.type
_entity.pdbx_description
1 polymer ?
#
loop_
_entity_poly.entity_id
_entity_poly.type
_entity_poly.pdbx_seq_one_letter_code
_entity_poly.pdbx_strand_id
1 'polypeptide(L)'
;MDNPEQTPTSQIVLLACSILVCFASIIFFIPKSAVLSRLGAAVALSCLQHSFCTSLLTSSLPTAQINGISLFSWGLYANATEQILLSRYDADDILTVKEKQSGRRLSTVALFLRAVGMYFSLRRVGLRGEVSMKHRVPTTSIRFVTTRIVQCLCCYLVLDAIFLAPRPEKHLITGEKQSLFNLTSLTREDVIFRFAGSLGNWVIGYVSVRLAHSFVAAVSVLLGASKPEDWPHLNGPIGSWSTVRTFWGTFWHRLFRKALAGWGDFISDNVLQFRRGTLLSRYLRLTLAFFASGLMHRCVHYFYRLEAGERYEMETYFLLQPLAIMFEDAVQAATIHIPLPRPLRWTVGFIWFCTFTTWVSPLFLYPTLRAADPGQLLPFSVIVSRRSGMNSILITIHDYQINIQVRKHHTISQTILIINLFYPQLHTFKMVAFNTLLTFAATLVPLVTGAALPTQEDSSLTRRQNQDKSWDDYHRQNGAFARQGLCLFYLDPSPRDGAWACGVYCKNDRTKICTTVHPSKFTNDMLGANPDGERYAIGKCQCDTSAADFLATATVDFTARGLDKGFREIGSVTCEIMVNVMKEAVFASTYAIPGVGPVATAARTVAKGVKLASKTQGGKDLWTDAVKESCNFRRDDDMLNKGFGIFEGAPDEF
;
A
#
# COMPACT_ATOMS: atom_id res chain seq x y z
N MET A 1 0.22 -3.57 -28.64
CA MET A 1 -0.65 -3.54 -27.45
C MET A 1 -0.07 -2.50 -26.53
N ASP A 2 -0.67 -1.32 -26.51
CA ASP A 2 -0.15 -0.20 -25.74
C ASP A 2 -0.34 -0.47 -24.25
N ASN A 3 0.70 -0.19 -23.46
CA ASN A 3 0.53 -0.13 -22.01
C ASN A 3 -0.48 0.98 -21.71
N PRO A 4 -1.55 0.73 -20.94
CA PRO A 4 -2.52 1.76 -20.62
C PRO A 4 -1.82 2.93 -19.95
N GLU A 5 -2.07 4.13 -20.46
CA GLU A 5 -1.40 5.35 -20.04
C GLU A 5 -1.64 5.59 -18.53
N GLN A 6 -0.56 5.53 -17.75
CA GLN A 6 -0.65 5.60 -16.29
C GLN A 6 -1.08 7.01 -15.88
N THR A 7 -2.15 7.09 -15.08
CA THR A 7 -2.66 8.39 -14.64
C THR A 7 -1.67 9.05 -13.66
N PRO A 8 -1.20 10.27 -13.95
CA PRO A 8 -0.21 10.93 -13.09
C PRO A 8 -0.83 11.31 -11.75
N THR A 9 -0.05 11.19 -10.68
CA THR A 9 -0.52 11.48 -9.31
C THR A 9 -1.14 12.87 -9.18
N SER A 10 -0.61 13.87 -9.90
CA SER A 10 -1.13 15.25 -9.95
C SER A 10 -2.61 15.34 -10.34
N GLN A 11 -3.09 14.49 -11.26
CA GLN A 11 -4.50 14.43 -11.67
C GLN A 11 -5.38 13.88 -10.54
N ILE A 12 -4.90 12.86 -9.83
CA ILE A 12 -5.59 12.27 -8.66
C ILE A 12 -5.70 13.33 -7.54
N VAL A 13 -4.64 14.11 -7.31
CA VAL A 13 -4.67 15.24 -6.37
C VAL A 13 -5.70 16.28 -6.83
N LEU A 14 -5.66 16.72 -8.08
CA LEU A 14 -6.56 17.74 -8.62
C LEU A 14 -8.05 17.33 -8.51
N LEU A 15 -8.36 16.06 -8.73
CA LEU A 15 -9.69 15.51 -8.53
C LEU A 15 -10.11 15.54 -7.04
N ALA A 16 -9.22 15.17 -6.12
CA ALA A 16 -9.47 15.29 -4.68
C ALA A 16 -9.70 16.75 -4.25
N CYS A 17 -8.90 17.70 -4.74
CA CYS A 17 -9.11 19.15 -4.55
C CYS A 17 -10.50 19.57 -5.02
N SER A 18 -10.87 19.14 -6.24
CA SER A 18 -12.11 19.52 -6.91
C SER A 18 -13.34 19.02 -6.15
N ILE A 19 -13.29 17.80 -5.62
CA ILE A 19 -14.34 17.23 -4.75
C ILE A 19 -14.53 18.10 -3.49
N LEU A 20 -13.44 18.49 -2.82
CA LEU A 20 -13.48 19.32 -1.60
C LEU A 20 -14.03 20.73 -1.86
N VAL A 21 -13.54 21.39 -2.92
CA VAL A 21 -13.99 22.73 -3.32
C VAL A 21 -15.45 22.70 -3.77
N CYS A 22 -15.85 21.69 -4.54
CA CYS A 22 -17.23 21.50 -4.97
C CYS A 22 -18.16 21.31 -3.76
N PHE A 23 -17.83 20.40 -2.84
CA PHE A 23 -18.60 20.20 -1.62
C PHE A 23 -18.74 21.48 -0.78
N ALA A 24 -17.63 22.17 -0.51
CA ALA A 24 -17.65 23.39 0.29
C ALA A 24 -18.50 24.49 -0.38
N SER A 25 -18.40 24.64 -1.70
CA SER A 25 -19.21 25.59 -2.48
C SER A 25 -20.70 25.27 -2.44
N ILE A 26 -21.07 23.99 -2.45
CA ILE A 26 -22.49 23.56 -2.32
C ILE A 26 -23.05 23.96 -0.95
N ILE A 27 -22.31 23.69 0.14
CA ILE A 27 -22.74 24.05 1.50
C ILE A 27 -22.80 25.56 1.67
N PHE A 28 -21.85 26.31 1.10
CA PHE A 28 -21.73 27.75 1.30
C PHE A 28 -22.72 28.57 0.46
N PHE A 29 -22.92 28.23 -0.82
CA PHE A 29 -23.70 29.06 -1.75
C PHE A 29 -25.12 28.57 -2.02
N ILE A 30 -25.43 27.27 -1.87
CA ILE A 30 -26.75 26.74 -2.23
C ILE A 30 -27.65 26.68 -0.99
N PRO A 31 -28.77 27.44 -0.91
CA PRO A 31 -29.62 27.44 0.28
C PRO A 31 -30.33 26.10 0.50
N LYS A 32 -30.73 25.80 1.75
CA LYS A 32 -31.44 24.56 2.13
C LYS A 32 -32.79 24.34 1.43
N SER A 33 -33.39 25.38 0.88
CA SER A 33 -34.65 25.34 0.11
C SER A 33 -34.47 24.96 -1.37
N ALA A 34 -33.28 25.14 -1.96
CA ALA A 34 -33.01 24.91 -3.38
C ALA A 34 -32.78 23.42 -3.70
N VAL A 35 -33.82 22.60 -3.53
CA VAL A 35 -33.75 21.13 -3.64
C VAL A 35 -33.22 20.68 -5.02
N LEU A 36 -33.69 21.27 -6.12
CA LEU A 36 -33.26 20.88 -7.47
C LEU A 36 -31.78 21.20 -7.72
N SER A 37 -31.32 22.39 -7.30
CA SER A 37 -29.91 22.79 -7.38
C SER A 37 -29.00 21.88 -6.53
N ARG A 38 -29.46 21.47 -5.33
CA ARG A 38 -28.74 20.51 -4.48
C ARG A 38 -28.66 19.12 -5.10
N LEU A 39 -29.72 18.67 -5.78
CA LEU A 39 -29.73 17.41 -6.51
C LEU A 39 -28.73 17.44 -7.68
N GLY A 40 -28.78 18.47 -8.52
CA GLY A 40 -27.83 18.64 -9.64
C GLY A 40 -26.38 18.74 -9.15
N ALA A 41 -26.12 19.46 -8.07
CA ALA A 41 -24.78 19.57 -7.52
C ALA A 41 -24.28 18.27 -6.85
N ALA A 42 -25.18 17.47 -6.25
CA ALA A 42 -24.83 16.13 -5.78
C ALA A 42 -24.50 15.17 -6.95
N VAL A 43 -25.20 15.28 -8.09
CA VAL A 43 -24.84 14.55 -9.32
C VAL A 43 -23.45 14.96 -9.82
N ALA A 44 -23.14 16.26 -9.86
CA ALA A 44 -21.80 16.74 -10.23
C ALA A 44 -20.70 16.19 -9.28
N LEU A 45 -20.96 16.17 -7.97
CA LEU A 45 -20.06 15.56 -6.99
C LEU A 45 -19.89 14.05 -7.21
N SER A 46 -20.95 13.35 -7.65
CA SER A 46 -20.92 11.93 -8.01
C SER A 46 -20.04 11.67 -9.23
N CYS A 47 -20.12 12.53 -10.25
CA CYS A 47 -19.25 12.46 -11.44
C CYS A 47 -17.78 12.67 -11.06
N LEU A 48 -17.47 13.68 -10.23
CA LEU A 48 -16.10 13.90 -9.72
C LEU A 48 -15.58 12.70 -8.92
N GLN A 49 -16.40 12.11 -8.04
CA GLN A 49 -16.04 10.91 -7.29
C GLN A 49 -15.82 9.70 -8.20
N HIS A 50 -16.62 9.55 -9.26
CA HIS A 50 -16.43 8.49 -10.26
C HIS A 50 -15.10 8.66 -11.00
N SER A 51 -14.80 9.87 -11.51
CA SER A 51 -13.52 10.18 -12.14
C SER A 51 -12.32 9.97 -11.21
N PHE A 52 -12.46 10.30 -9.92
CA PHE A 52 -11.42 10.03 -8.91
C PHE A 52 -11.16 8.53 -8.75
N CYS A 53 -12.22 7.72 -8.65
CA CYS A 53 -12.09 6.26 -8.55
C CYS A 53 -11.52 5.62 -9.83
N THR A 54 -11.86 6.11 -11.02
CA THR A 54 -11.29 5.58 -12.28
C THR A 54 -9.84 5.99 -12.46
N SER A 55 -9.47 7.24 -12.14
CA SER A 55 -8.05 7.68 -12.10
C SER A 55 -7.20 6.93 -11.09
N LEU A 56 -7.79 6.41 -10.00
CA LEU A 56 -7.10 5.51 -9.07
C LEU A 56 -6.86 4.11 -9.66
N LEU A 57 -7.80 3.55 -10.42
CA LEU A 57 -7.67 2.24 -11.10
C LEU A 57 -6.52 2.21 -12.11
N THR A 58 -6.21 3.35 -12.74
CA THR A 58 -5.15 3.54 -13.74
C THR A 58 -3.86 4.15 -13.17
N SER A 59 -3.77 4.27 -11.85
CA SER A 59 -2.58 4.81 -11.16
C SER A 59 -1.49 3.74 -10.96
N SER A 60 -0.27 4.18 -10.70
CA SER A 60 0.87 3.32 -10.34
C SER A 60 0.92 2.93 -8.85
N LEU A 61 -0.18 3.13 -8.11
CA LEU A 61 -0.24 2.84 -6.67
C LEU A 61 -0.45 1.34 -6.40
N PRO A 62 0.05 0.79 -5.28
CA PRO A 62 -0.22 -0.59 -4.89
C PRO A 62 -1.73 -0.85 -4.67
N THR A 63 -2.21 -2.02 -5.10
CA THR A 63 -3.63 -2.42 -5.02
C THR A 63 -4.26 -2.21 -3.64
N ALA A 64 -3.56 -2.62 -2.57
CA ALA A 64 -4.00 -2.39 -1.19
C ALA A 64 -4.19 -0.91 -0.83
N GLN A 65 -3.33 -0.02 -1.33
CA GLN A 65 -3.45 1.43 -1.09
C GLN A 65 -4.61 2.02 -1.88
N ILE A 66 -4.77 1.62 -3.15
CA ILE A 66 -5.91 2.02 -3.98
C ILE A 66 -7.23 1.63 -3.29
N ASN A 67 -7.33 0.38 -2.81
CA ASN A 67 -8.52 -0.11 -2.10
C ASN A 67 -8.80 0.70 -0.82
N GLY A 68 -7.79 0.92 0.02
CA GLY A 68 -7.92 1.68 1.27
C GLY A 68 -8.35 3.15 1.04
N ILE A 69 -7.73 3.83 0.06
CA ILE A 69 -8.10 5.20 -0.34
C ILE A 69 -9.55 5.23 -0.84
N SER A 70 -9.92 4.28 -1.69
CA SER A 70 -11.23 4.25 -2.34
C SER A 70 -12.36 3.98 -1.36
N LEU A 71 -12.22 2.98 -0.48
CA LEU A 71 -13.18 2.71 0.60
C LEU A 71 -13.39 3.93 1.51
N PHE A 72 -12.31 4.62 1.89
CA PHE A 72 -12.41 5.82 2.72
C PHE A 72 -13.06 6.99 1.97
N SER A 73 -12.68 7.23 0.70
CA SER A 73 -13.26 8.29 -0.14
C SER A 73 -14.75 8.07 -0.40
N TRP A 74 -15.19 6.83 -0.62
CA TRP A 74 -16.60 6.50 -0.78
C TRP A 74 -17.38 6.83 0.50
N GLY A 75 -16.83 6.49 1.67
CA GLY A 75 -17.43 6.83 2.97
C GLY A 75 -17.52 8.34 3.23
N LEU A 76 -16.56 9.13 2.74
CA LEU A 76 -16.62 10.60 2.76
C LEU A 76 -17.67 11.14 1.77
N TYR A 77 -17.73 10.60 0.55
CA TYR A 77 -18.75 10.93 -0.44
C TYR A 77 -20.18 10.61 0.06
N ALA A 78 -20.39 9.49 0.73
CA ALA A 78 -21.66 9.14 1.36
C ALA A 78 -22.04 10.13 2.49
N ASN A 79 -21.06 10.60 3.27
CA ASN A 79 -21.28 11.65 4.27
C ASN A 79 -21.60 13.01 3.62
N ALA A 80 -20.92 13.37 2.53
CA ALA A 80 -21.14 14.60 1.79
C ALA A 80 -22.54 14.66 1.17
N THR A 81 -22.97 13.59 0.50
CA THR A 81 -24.30 13.51 -0.12
C THR A 81 -25.43 13.46 0.92
N GLU A 82 -25.24 12.80 2.08
CA GLU A 82 -26.19 12.91 3.21
C GLU A 82 -26.32 14.37 3.69
N GLN A 83 -25.20 15.07 3.89
CA GLN A 83 -25.18 16.47 4.32
C GLN A 83 -25.88 17.40 3.32
N ILE A 84 -25.66 17.20 2.01
CA ILE A 84 -26.22 18.03 0.95
C ILE A 84 -27.73 17.79 0.79
N LEU A 85 -28.16 16.52 0.69
CA LEU A 85 -29.51 16.15 0.24
C LEU A 85 -30.48 15.89 1.39
N LEU A 86 -30.03 15.19 2.45
CA LEU A 86 -30.89 14.71 3.53
C LEU A 86 -30.89 15.66 4.73
N SER A 87 -29.72 15.92 5.31
CA SER A 87 -29.62 16.89 6.41
C SER A 87 -29.72 18.35 5.94
N ARG A 88 -29.49 18.60 4.65
CA ARG A 88 -29.54 19.92 3.98
C ARG A 88 -28.77 21.01 4.72
N TYR A 89 -27.48 20.77 4.98
CA TYR A 89 -26.58 21.77 5.56
C TYR A 89 -26.41 22.95 4.60
N ASP A 90 -26.51 24.16 5.13
CA ASP A 90 -26.17 25.41 4.46
C ASP A 90 -25.15 26.21 5.30
N ALA A 91 -24.86 27.46 4.88
CA ALA A 91 -23.86 28.30 5.52
C ALA A 91 -24.09 28.51 7.03
N ASP A 92 -25.35 28.51 7.48
CA ASP A 92 -25.73 28.68 8.90
C ASP A 92 -25.34 27.48 9.78
N ASP A 93 -25.06 26.32 9.18
CA ASP A 93 -24.71 25.08 9.88
C ASP A 93 -23.19 24.81 9.92
N ILE A 94 -22.37 25.69 9.33
CA ILE A 94 -20.90 25.62 9.37
C ILE A 94 -20.36 25.93 10.79
N LEU A 95 -21.08 26.75 11.55
CA LEU A 95 -20.73 27.08 12.93
C LEU A 95 -21.12 25.93 13.88
N THR A 96 -20.28 25.71 14.90
CA THR A 96 -20.67 24.80 15.99
C THR A 96 -21.88 25.35 16.74
N VAL A 97 -22.68 24.48 17.36
CA VAL A 97 -23.89 24.87 18.09
C VAL A 97 -23.59 25.96 19.14
N LYS A 98 -22.43 25.85 19.82
CA LYS A 98 -21.97 26.83 20.81
C LYS A 98 -21.59 28.17 20.17
N GLU A 99 -20.87 28.18 19.05
CA GLU A 99 -20.47 29.42 18.36
C GLU A 99 -21.66 30.15 17.74
N LYS A 100 -22.67 29.41 17.27
CA LYS A 100 -23.93 29.95 16.79
C LYS A 100 -24.72 30.61 17.93
N GLN A 101 -24.78 29.96 19.11
CA GLN A 101 -25.37 30.53 20.32
C GLN A 101 -24.62 31.77 20.83
N SER A 102 -23.29 31.80 20.72
CA SER A 102 -22.47 32.95 21.13
C SER A 102 -22.38 34.08 20.10
N GLY A 103 -23.15 34.00 19.00
CA GLY A 103 -23.13 35.00 17.93
C GLY A 103 -21.76 35.19 17.24
N ARG A 104 -20.87 34.19 17.29
CA ARG A 104 -19.49 34.33 16.80
C ARG A 104 -19.48 34.55 15.28
N ARG A 105 -18.95 35.70 14.85
CA ARG A 105 -18.67 35.97 13.44
C ARG A 105 -17.27 35.47 13.05
N LEU A 106 -17.16 34.95 11.84
CA LEU A 106 -15.92 34.49 11.20
C LEU A 106 -15.81 35.16 9.83
N SER A 107 -14.61 35.27 9.28
CA SER A 107 -14.43 35.74 7.90
C SER A 107 -14.98 34.72 6.90
N THR A 108 -15.37 35.20 5.71
CA THR A 108 -15.84 34.36 4.59
C THR A 108 -14.86 33.23 4.28
N VAL A 109 -13.55 33.51 4.27
CA VAL A 109 -12.49 32.52 4.05
C VAL A 109 -12.47 31.47 5.16
N ALA A 110 -12.57 31.87 6.43
CA ALA A 110 -12.59 30.93 7.55
C ALA A 110 -13.85 30.05 7.57
N LEU A 111 -15.01 30.57 7.13
CA LEU A 111 -16.23 29.79 6.95
C LEU A 111 -16.08 28.79 5.79
N PHE A 112 -15.52 29.20 4.65
CA PHE A 112 -15.29 28.30 3.52
C PHE A 112 -14.31 27.17 3.85
N LEU A 113 -13.20 27.46 4.54
CA LEU A 113 -12.25 26.44 5.02
C LEU A 113 -12.90 25.48 6.03
N ARG A 114 -13.82 25.96 6.88
CA ARG A 114 -14.62 25.07 7.73
C ARG A 114 -15.60 24.20 6.94
N ALA A 115 -16.21 24.71 5.88
CA ALA A 115 -17.05 23.91 4.98
C ALA A 115 -16.25 22.80 4.29
N VAL A 116 -14.98 23.04 3.92
CA VAL A 116 -14.07 21.96 3.49
C VAL A 116 -13.86 20.92 4.60
N GLY A 117 -13.61 21.37 5.83
CA GLY A 117 -13.48 20.49 7.01
C GLY A 117 -14.73 19.65 7.32
N MET A 118 -15.93 20.10 6.94
CA MET A 118 -17.17 19.34 7.10
C MET A 118 -17.24 18.07 6.23
N TYR A 119 -16.46 18.00 5.14
CA TYR A 119 -16.35 16.78 4.32
C TYR A 119 -15.81 15.62 5.16
N PHE A 120 -14.74 15.88 5.92
CA PHE A 120 -14.07 14.96 6.83
C PHE A 120 -14.79 14.78 8.18
N SER A 121 -15.80 15.61 8.47
CA SER A 121 -16.53 15.61 9.75
C SER A 121 -17.58 14.49 9.85
N LEU A 122 -17.17 13.24 9.58
CA LEU A 122 -18.00 12.03 9.58
C LEU A 122 -18.87 11.87 10.86
N ARG A 123 -18.32 12.32 11.99
CA ARG A 123 -18.97 12.26 13.32
C ARG A 123 -19.74 13.53 13.71
N ARG A 124 -19.60 14.62 12.97
CA ARG A 124 -20.24 15.94 13.20
C ARG A 124 -20.00 16.52 14.59
N VAL A 125 -18.79 16.37 15.13
CA VAL A 125 -18.46 16.81 16.49
C VAL A 125 -18.63 18.33 16.61
N GLY A 126 -19.44 18.78 17.57
CA GLY A 126 -19.78 20.19 17.78
C GLY A 126 -20.81 20.78 16.80
N LEU A 127 -21.13 20.09 15.70
CA LEU A 127 -22.08 20.54 14.67
C LEU A 127 -23.51 20.04 14.97
N ARG A 128 -24.49 20.54 14.18
CA ARG A 128 -25.86 20.00 14.17
C ARG A 128 -25.80 18.48 13.94
N GLY A 129 -26.64 17.71 14.64
CA GLY A 129 -26.73 16.26 14.44
C GLY A 129 -25.49 15.44 14.81
N GLU A 130 -24.69 15.87 15.80
CA GLU A 130 -23.53 15.14 16.31
C GLU A 130 -23.87 13.67 16.70
N VAL A 131 -22.99 12.74 16.32
CA VAL A 131 -23.05 11.35 16.79
C VAL A 131 -22.47 11.24 18.21
N SER A 132 -23.35 11.40 19.20
CA SER A 132 -23.03 11.43 20.63
C SER A 132 -22.14 10.26 21.14
N MET A 133 -21.27 10.59 22.10
CA MET A 133 -20.40 9.66 22.82
C MET A 133 -20.50 9.92 24.33
N LYS A 134 -20.55 8.85 25.14
CA LYS A 134 -20.74 8.95 26.61
C LYS A 134 -19.53 9.49 27.40
N HIS A 135 -18.36 9.67 26.79
CA HIS A 135 -17.16 10.20 27.45
C HIS A 135 -16.42 11.15 26.51
N ARG A 136 -16.39 12.45 26.86
CA ARG A 136 -15.31 13.38 26.48
C ARG A 136 -14.51 13.63 27.75
N VAL A 137 -13.24 13.21 27.76
CA VAL A 137 -12.35 13.44 28.90
C VAL A 137 -11.40 14.57 28.52
N PRO A 138 -11.48 15.75 29.16
CA PRO A 138 -10.50 16.82 28.94
C PRO A 138 -9.10 16.28 29.19
N THR A 139 -8.23 16.40 28.19
CA THR A 139 -6.87 15.84 28.21
C THR A 139 -5.93 16.90 27.67
N THR A 140 -4.75 17.06 28.28
CA THR A 140 -3.74 17.98 27.76
C THR A 140 -3.25 17.54 26.38
N SER A 141 -2.99 18.50 25.49
CA SER A 141 -2.58 18.20 24.09
C SER A 141 -1.35 17.30 24.02
N ILE A 142 -0.36 17.51 24.89
CA ILE A 142 0.85 16.67 24.99
C ILE A 142 0.46 15.22 25.31
N ARG A 143 -0.26 14.97 26.42
CA ARG A 143 -0.66 13.62 26.82
C ARG A 143 -1.51 12.92 25.75
N PHE A 144 -2.40 13.67 25.10
CA PHE A 144 -3.21 13.16 24.01
C PHE A 144 -2.33 12.75 22.81
N VAL A 145 -1.47 13.64 22.33
CA VAL A 145 -0.58 13.40 21.18
C VAL A 145 0.37 12.22 21.46
N THR A 146 1.03 12.18 22.63
CA THR A 146 1.89 11.04 23.00
C THR A 146 1.10 9.72 23.00
N THR A 147 -0.12 9.72 23.55
CA THR A 147 -1.00 8.53 23.53
C THR A 147 -1.36 8.11 22.11
N ARG A 148 -1.59 9.06 21.19
CA ARG A 148 -1.88 8.78 19.78
C ARG A 148 -0.65 8.27 19.03
N ILE A 149 0.53 8.84 19.25
CA ILE A 149 1.78 8.38 18.64
C ILE A 149 2.09 6.94 19.07
N VAL A 150 2.00 6.62 20.37
CA VAL A 150 2.18 5.25 20.86
C VAL A 150 1.15 4.30 20.24
N GLN A 151 -0.12 4.72 20.11
CA GLN A 151 -1.14 3.94 19.42
C GLN A 151 -0.80 3.70 17.94
N CYS A 152 -0.30 4.70 17.21
CA CYS A 152 0.15 4.55 15.83
C CYS A 152 1.29 3.53 15.73
N LEU A 153 2.32 3.64 16.57
CA LEU A 153 3.46 2.70 16.58
C LEU A 153 3.00 1.27 16.86
N CYS A 154 2.19 1.05 17.90
CA CYS A 154 1.65 -0.29 18.19
C CYS A 154 0.78 -0.83 17.06
N CYS A 155 -0.09 0.00 16.46
CA CYS A 155 -0.94 -0.43 15.35
C CYS A 155 -0.13 -0.76 14.09
N TYR A 156 0.90 0.04 13.78
CA TYR A 156 1.80 -0.20 12.67
C TYR A 156 2.54 -1.52 12.82
N LEU A 157 3.14 -1.78 13.99
CA LEU A 157 3.88 -3.02 14.27
C LEU A 157 2.99 -4.26 14.21
N VAL A 158 1.72 -4.17 14.65
CA VAL A 158 0.76 -5.27 14.52
C VAL A 158 0.41 -5.53 13.05
N LEU A 159 0.20 -4.50 12.24
CA LEU A 159 -0.03 -4.68 10.80
C LEU A 159 1.22 -5.25 10.10
N ASP A 160 2.41 -4.72 10.38
CA ASP A 160 3.68 -5.21 9.83
C ASP A 160 3.87 -6.71 10.15
N ALA A 161 3.64 -7.12 11.40
CA ALA A 161 3.70 -8.53 11.78
C ALA A 161 2.66 -9.41 11.06
N ILE A 162 1.44 -8.92 10.83
CA ILE A 162 0.39 -9.66 10.10
C ILE A 162 0.72 -9.77 8.61
N PHE A 163 1.24 -8.71 7.98
CA PHE A 163 1.61 -8.73 6.56
C PHE A 163 2.89 -9.54 6.26
N LEU A 164 3.61 -9.98 7.29
CA LEU A 164 4.72 -10.95 7.18
C LEU A 164 4.28 -12.41 7.32
N ALA A 165 3.00 -12.68 7.59
CA ALA A 165 2.48 -14.04 7.52
C ALA A 165 2.63 -14.59 6.07
N PRO A 166 2.99 -15.88 5.90
CA PRO A 166 3.02 -16.49 4.58
C PRO A 166 1.64 -16.43 3.94
N ARG A 167 1.59 -16.35 2.60
CA ARG A 167 0.32 -16.41 1.88
C ARG A 167 -0.37 -17.76 2.15
N PRO A 168 -1.70 -17.79 2.29
CA PRO A 168 -2.44 -19.02 2.49
C PRO A 168 -2.27 -19.94 1.28
N GLU A 169 -2.27 -21.25 1.53
CA GLU A 169 -2.23 -22.23 0.46
C GLU A 169 -3.48 -22.16 -0.41
N LYS A 170 -3.31 -22.25 -1.74
CA LYS A 170 -4.42 -22.10 -2.71
C LYS A 170 -5.58 -23.07 -2.45
N HIS A 171 -5.29 -24.24 -1.87
CA HIS A 171 -6.25 -25.29 -1.58
C HIS A 171 -7.24 -24.91 -0.44
N LEU A 172 -6.91 -23.93 0.41
CA LEU A 172 -7.75 -23.47 1.53
C LEU A 172 -8.77 -22.40 1.12
N ILE A 173 -8.51 -21.70 0.00
CA ILE A 173 -9.25 -20.51 -0.46
C ILE A 173 -10.02 -20.72 -1.77
N THR A 174 -10.36 -21.97 -2.10
CA THR A 174 -11.09 -22.33 -3.33
C THR A 174 -12.52 -21.79 -3.35
N GLY A 175 -13.09 -21.61 -4.55
CA GLY A 175 -14.47 -21.15 -4.72
C GLY A 175 -15.52 -22.09 -4.13
N GLU A 176 -15.28 -23.41 -4.09
CA GLU A 176 -16.17 -24.34 -3.38
C GLU A 176 -16.16 -24.04 -1.87
N LYS A 177 -14.97 -23.84 -1.30
CA LYS A 177 -14.77 -23.48 0.11
C LYS A 177 -15.18 -22.03 0.44
N GLN A 178 -15.71 -21.27 -0.52
CA GLN A 178 -16.38 -19.97 -0.32
C GLN A 178 -17.90 -20.13 -0.08
N SER A 179 -18.47 -21.32 -0.34
CA SER A 179 -19.91 -21.58 -0.23
C SER A 179 -20.46 -21.41 1.19
N LEU A 180 -21.64 -20.78 1.26
CA LEU A 180 -22.46 -20.69 2.48
C LEU A 180 -23.17 -22.01 2.83
N PHE A 181 -23.50 -22.83 1.83
CA PHE A 181 -24.43 -23.96 2.00
C PHE A 181 -23.74 -25.31 1.94
N ASN A 182 -22.70 -25.47 1.10
CA ASN A 182 -21.90 -26.70 1.05
C ASN A 182 -20.85 -26.69 2.17
N LEU A 183 -21.31 -26.90 3.42
CA LEU A 183 -20.44 -26.97 4.59
C LEU A 183 -19.93 -28.39 4.86
N THR A 184 -20.50 -29.39 4.19
CA THR A 184 -20.16 -30.82 4.35
C THR A 184 -18.83 -31.24 3.73
N SER A 185 -18.32 -30.49 2.74
CA SER A 185 -16.99 -30.73 2.15
C SER A 185 -15.84 -30.05 2.91
N LEU A 186 -16.11 -29.39 4.04
CA LEU A 186 -15.09 -28.68 4.83
C LEU A 186 -14.36 -29.62 5.78
N THR A 187 -13.03 -29.60 5.71
CA THR A 187 -12.17 -30.32 6.65
C THR A 187 -12.03 -29.56 7.97
N ARG A 188 -11.45 -30.23 8.99
CA ARG A 188 -11.07 -29.57 10.26
C ARG A 188 -10.11 -28.40 10.03
N GLU A 189 -9.20 -28.54 9.08
CA GLU A 189 -8.25 -27.50 8.70
C GLU A 189 -8.97 -26.29 8.10
N ASP A 190 -9.91 -26.51 7.19
CA ASP A 190 -10.71 -25.43 6.60
C ASP A 190 -11.48 -24.62 7.64
N VAL A 191 -12.07 -25.28 8.64
CA VAL A 191 -12.81 -24.59 9.72
C VAL A 191 -11.85 -23.77 10.60
N ILE A 192 -10.66 -24.29 10.92
CA ILE A 192 -9.63 -23.57 11.68
C ILE A 192 -9.12 -22.37 10.87
N PHE A 193 -8.84 -22.55 9.58
CA PHE A 193 -8.39 -21.49 8.69
C PHE A 193 -9.46 -20.40 8.52
N ARG A 194 -10.72 -20.77 8.31
CA ARG A 194 -11.86 -19.82 8.28
C ARG A 194 -11.93 -19.01 9.56
N PHE A 195 -11.85 -19.63 10.74
CA PHE A 195 -11.91 -18.92 12.02
C PHE A 195 -10.71 -17.96 12.20
N ALA A 196 -9.50 -18.46 11.97
CA ALA A 196 -8.27 -17.66 12.12
C ALA A 196 -8.20 -16.51 11.10
N GLY A 197 -8.56 -16.75 9.84
CA GLY A 197 -8.62 -15.73 8.79
C GLY A 197 -9.70 -14.69 9.06
N SER A 198 -10.86 -15.09 9.57
CA SER A 198 -11.93 -14.16 9.99
C SER A 198 -11.46 -13.25 11.13
N LEU A 199 -10.82 -13.82 12.16
CA LEU A 199 -10.24 -13.07 13.27
C LEU A 199 -9.14 -12.11 12.78
N GLY A 200 -8.24 -12.59 11.92
CA GLY A 200 -7.19 -11.78 11.29
C GLY A 200 -7.74 -10.59 10.52
N ASN A 201 -8.74 -10.81 9.67
CA ASN A 201 -9.42 -9.74 8.91
C ASN A 201 -10.04 -8.67 9.83
N TRP A 202 -10.74 -9.08 10.89
CA TRP A 202 -11.31 -8.15 11.86
C TRP A 202 -10.24 -7.36 12.64
N VAL A 203 -9.12 -8.00 12.98
CA VAL A 203 -7.96 -7.33 13.60
C VAL A 203 -7.33 -6.32 12.63
N ILE A 204 -7.08 -6.70 11.36
CA ILE A 204 -6.55 -5.80 10.32
C ILE A 204 -7.45 -4.57 10.18
N GLY A 205 -8.77 -4.75 10.05
CA GLY A 205 -9.72 -3.65 9.92
C GLY A 205 -9.74 -2.72 11.14
N TYR A 206 -9.80 -3.29 12.34
CA TYR A 206 -9.77 -2.53 13.59
C TYR A 206 -8.48 -1.73 13.77
N VAL A 207 -7.32 -2.36 13.52
CA VAL A 207 -6.01 -1.75 13.67
C VAL A 207 -5.77 -0.67 12.61
N SER A 208 -6.18 -0.90 11.35
CA SER A 208 -6.04 0.06 10.25
C SER A 208 -6.86 1.33 10.49
N VAL A 209 -8.13 1.18 10.88
CA VAL A 209 -9.00 2.33 11.21
C VAL A 209 -8.47 3.09 12.43
N ARG A 210 -7.93 2.38 13.42
CA ARG A 210 -7.33 3.01 14.61
C ARG A 210 -6.01 3.71 14.31
N LEU A 211 -5.17 3.16 13.43
CA LEU A 211 -3.93 3.77 12.95
C LEU A 211 -4.23 5.08 12.23
N ALA A 212 -5.07 5.04 11.19
CA ALA A 212 -5.44 6.22 10.42
C ALA A 212 -6.04 7.33 11.30
N HIS A 213 -7.00 6.98 12.17
CA HIS A 213 -7.61 7.95 13.08
C HIS A 213 -6.61 8.53 14.10
N SER A 214 -5.73 7.69 14.67
CA SER A 214 -4.76 8.17 15.66
C SER A 214 -3.68 9.06 15.03
N PHE A 215 -3.29 8.76 13.79
CA PHE A 215 -2.36 9.58 13.02
C PHE A 215 -2.95 10.96 12.72
N VAL A 216 -4.14 11.02 12.11
CA VAL A 216 -4.80 12.33 11.83
C VAL A 216 -5.03 13.10 13.13
N ALA A 217 -5.53 12.44 14.19
CA ALA A 217 -5.75 13.10 15.48
C ALA A 217 -4.46 13.66 16.10
N ALA A 218 -3.32 12.96 15.98
CA ALA A 218 -2.04 13.47 16.46
C ALA A 218 -1.61 14.71 15.67
N VAL A 219 -1.64 14.63 14.34
CA VAL A 219 -1.24 15.74 13.45
C VAL A 219 -2.15 16.95 13.62
N SER A 220 -3.47 16.79 13.63
CA SER A 220 -4.43 17.88 13.76
C SER A 220 -4.42 18.56 15.14
N VAL A 221 -3.96 17.87 16.21
CA VAL A 221 -3.76 18.50 17.53
C VAL A 221 -2.37 19.15 17.62
N LEU A 222 -1.32 18.55 17.03
CA LEU A 222 0.01 19.15 16.96
C LEU A 222 0.03 20.46 16.18
N LEU A 223 -0.69 20.53 15.05
CA LEU A 223 -0.82 21.73 14.23
C LEU A 223 -1.83 22.76 14.79
N GLY A 224 -2.40 22.53 15.97
CA GLY A 224 -3.39 23.42 16.59
C GLY A 224 -4.75 23.52 15.88
N ALA A 225 -4.98 22.73 14.83
CA ALA A 225 -6.22 22.75 14.04
C ALA A 225 -7.46 22.23 14.79
N SER A 226 -7.25 21.49 15.88
CA SER A 226 -8.32 20.84 16.66
C SER A 226 -7.89 20.61 18.11
N LYS A 227 -8.86 20.45 19.01
CA LYS A 227 -8.61 20.10 20.41
C LYS A 227 -8.65 18.57 20.59
N PRO A 228 -8.00 18.02 21.62
CA PRO A 228 -8.13 16.61 22.01
C PRO A 228 -9.59 16.13 22.15
N GLU A 229 -10.49 17.02 22.58
CA GLU A 229 -11.93 16.77 22.74
C GLU A 229 -12.67 16.54 21.42
N ASP A 230 -12.14 17.04 20.30
CA ASP A 230 -12.73 16.90 18.96
C ASP A 230 -12.46 15.51 18.36
N TRP A 231 -11.58 14.72 18.99
CA TRP A 231 -11.14 13.38 18.58
C TRP A 231 -11.56 12.25 19.54
N PRO A 232 -12.87 12.09 19.83
CA PRO A 232 -13.38 11.04 20.70
C PRO A 232 -13.12 9.63 20.13
N HIS A 233 -13.23 8.61 20.98
CA HIS A 233 -13.00 7.22 20.59
C HIS A 233 -13.93 6.76 19.46
N LEU A 234 -13.39 5.96 18.53
CA LEU A 234 -14.16 5.39 17.43
C LEU A 234 -14.99 4.19 17.83
N ASN A 235 -14.46 3.38 18.73
CA ASN A 235 -15.00 2.09 19.16
C ASN A 235 -15.59 2.18 20.57
N GLY A 236 -16.50 1.24 20.88
CA GLY A 236 -16.91 0.96 22.25
C GLY A 236 -15.83 0.22 23.05
N PRO A 237 -16.04 -0.02 24.36
CA PRO A 237 -15.18 -0.89 25.16
C PRO A 237 -15.10 -2.30 24.57
N ILE A 238 -13.93 -2.95 24.65
CA ILE A 238 -13.73 -4.29 24.05
C ILE A 238 -14.66 -5.35 24.66
N GLY A 239 -14.99 -5.27 25.96
CA GLY A 239 -15.97 -6.17 26.58
C GLY A 239 -17.45 -5.84 26.32
N SER A 240 -17.77 -4.78 25.54
CA SER A 240 -19.15 -4.29 25.35
C SER A 240 -19.93 -4.97 24.23
N TRP A 241 -19.35 -5.99 23.60
CA TRP A 241 -20.00 -6.81 22.57
C TRP A 241 -19.94 -8.30 22.91
N SER A 242 -20.91 -9.03 22.39
CA SER A 242 -21.01 -10.49 22.40
C SER A 242 -21.72 -10.96 21.13
N THR A 243 -22.86 -10.35 20.77
CA THR A 243 -23.64 -10.68 19.56
C THR A 243 -23.31 -9.78 18.36
N VAL A 244 -23.75 -10.13 17.14
CA VAL A 244 -23.63 -9.32 15.90
C VAL A 244 -24.30 -7.95 16.07
N ARG A 245 -25.49 -7.88 16.67
CA ARG A 245 -26.15 -6.61 17.01
C ARG A 245 -25.26 -5.73 17.88
N THR A 246 -24.65 -6.30 18.91
CA THR A 246 -23.77 -5.53 19.81
C THR A 246 -22.46 -5.15 19.14
N PHE A 247 -21.84 -6.04 18.36
CA PHE A 247 -20.63 -5.74 17.61
C PHE A 247 -20.80 -4.48 16.74
N TRP A 248 -21.82 -4.43 15.89
CA TRP A 248 -22.09 -3.26 15.03
C TRP A 248 -22.71 -2.07 15.77
N GLY A 249 -23.48 -2.31 16.83
CA GLY A 249 -24.24 -1.27 17.56
C GLY A 249 -23.49 -0.59 18.71
N THR A 250 -22.63 -1.32 19.42
CA THR A 250 -21.86 -0.85 20.59
C THR A 250 -20.38 -0.66 20.24
N PHE A 251 -19.72 -1.67 19.67
CA PHE A 251 -18.26 -1.76 19.61
C PHE A 251 -17.61 -1.20 18.33
N TRP A 252 -18.10 -1.55 17.13
CA TRP A 252 -17.46 -1.20 15.86
C TRP A 252 -17.47 0.31 15.59
N HIS A 253 -16.62 0.76 14.67
CA HIS A 253 -16.35 2.19 14.47
C HIS A 253 -17.63 2.98 14.15
N ARG A 254 -17.83 4.11 14.82
CA ARG A 254 -19.05 4.93 14.65
C ARG A 254 -19.01 5.91 13.47
N LEU A 255 -17.89 5.97 12.73
CA LEU A 255 -17.60 6.93 11.67
C LEU A 255 -18.74 7.11 10.66
N PHE A 256 -19.05 6.06 9.88
CA PHE A 256 -20.02 6.16 8.79
C PHE A 256 -21.49 5.98 9.23
N ARG A 257 -21.78 5.91 10.54
CA ARG A 257 -23.15 5.59 11.00
C ARG A 257 -24.18 6.60 10.50
N LYS A 258 -23.88 7.90 10.56
CA LYS A 258 -24.81 8.94 10.08
C LYS A 258 -24.94 8.93 8.55
N ALA A 259 -23.82 8.80 7.84
CA ALA A 259 -23.77 8.70 6.39
C ALA A 259 -24.61 7.53 5.84
N LEU A 260 -24.46 6.32 6.41
CA LEU A 260 -25.16 5.12 5.93
C LEU A 260 -26.61 5.03 6.42
N ALA A 261 -26.85 5.29 7.71
CA ALA A 261 -28.20 5.17 8.28
C ALA A 261 -29.14 6.31 7.83
N GLY A 262 -28.62 7.49 7.50
CA GLY A 262 -29.43 8.63 7.02
C GLY A 262 -30.24 8.30 5.77
N TRP A 263 -29.64 7.56 4.83
CA TRP A 263 -30.34 7.06 3.63
C TRP A 263 -31.41 6.02 3.97
N GLY A 264 -31.12 5.09 4.90
CA GLY A 264 -32.10 4.11 5.39
C GLY A 264 -33.30 4.77 6.09
N ASP A 265 -33.05 5.82 6.87
CA ASP A 265 -34.08 6.65 7.49
C ASP A 265 -34.93 7.36 6.44
N PHE A 266 -34.31 8.10 5.51
CA PHE A 266 -35.02 8.85 4.46
C PHE A 266 -35.89 7.97 3.56
N ILE A 267 -35.38 6.84 3.09
CA ILE A 267 -36.17 5.91 2.24
C ILE A 267 -37.38 5.38 3.04
N SER A 268 -37.17 5.02 4.31
CA SER A 268 -38.23 4.48 5.17
C SER A 268 -39.28 5.52 5.55
N ASP A 269 -38.88 6.76 5.85
CA ASP A 269 -39.75 7.83 6.34
C ASP A 269 -40.42 8.64 5.21
N ASN A 270 -39.69 8.95 4.13
CA ASN A 270 -40.13 9.90 3.11
C ASN A 270 -40.56 9.24 1.79
N VAL A 271 -39.93 8.13 1.40
CA VAL A 271 -40.26 7.42 0.15
C VAL A 271 -41.36 6.39 0.38
N LEU A 272 -41.19 5.53 1.40
CA LEU A 272 -42.12 4.44 1.71
C LEU A 272 -43.11 4.75 2.84
N GLN A 273 -42.92 5.89 3.54
CA GLN A 273 -43.82 6.41 4.57
C GLN A 273 -44.17 5.41 5.70
N PHE A 274 -43.23 4.52 6.04
CA PHE A 274 -43.43 3.49 7.06
C PHE A 274 -43.42 4.08 8.47
N ARG A 275 -44.52 3.83 9.22
CA ARG A 275 -44.68 4.25 10.62
C ARG A 275 -43.47 3.81 11.47
N ARG A 276 -42.77 4.79 12.04
CA ARG A 276 -41.68 4.58 13.02
C ARG A 276 -42.15 3.74 14.20
N GLY A 277 -41.26 2.89 14.73
CA GLY A 277 -41.55 1.97 15.83
C GLY A 277 -42.07 0.59 15.40
N THR A 278 -42.50 0.42 14.14
CA THR A 278 -42.84 -0.91 13.61
C THR A 278 -41.59 -1.76 13.36
N LEU A 279 -41.72 -3.10 13.48
CA LEU A 279 -40.64 -4.03 13.15
C LEU A 279 -40.19 -3.89 11.68
N LEU A 280 -41.14 -3.72 10.76
CA LEU A 280 -40.86 -3.49 9.33
C LEU A 280 -39.98 -2.25 9.11
N SER A 281 -40.34 -1.10 9.70
CA SER A 281 -39.53 0.12 9.60
C SER A 281 -38.14 -0.05 10.23
N ARG A 282 -38.04 -0.77 11.36
CA ARG A 282 -36.77 -1.04 12.05
C ARG A 282 -35.83 -1.93 11.23
N TYR A 283 -36.36 -3.01 10.65
CA TYR A 283 -35.57 -3.96 9.86
C TYR A 283 -35.24 -3.43 8.47
N LEU A 284 -36.14 -2.68 7.82
CA LEU A 284 -35.83 -2.03 6.55
C LEU A 284 -34.67 -1.04 6.69
N ARG A 285 -34.70 -0.13 7.68
CA ARG A 285 -33.60 0.83 7.93
C ARG A 285 -32.26 0.11 8.14
N LEU A 286 -32.29 -1.00 8.89
CA LEU A 286 -31.11 -1.81 9.17
C LEU A 286 -30.57 -2.44 7.88
N THR A 287 -31.43 -3.08 7.08
CA THR A 287 -31.06 -3.69 5.79
C THR A 287 -30.54 -2.66 4.80
N LEU A 288 -31.17 -1.48 4.67
CA LEU A 288 -30.70 -0.41 3.80
C LEU A 288 -29.33 0.14 4.21
N ALA A 289 -29.09 0.32 5.51
CA ALA A 289 -27.78 0.78 6.02
C ALA A 289 -26.66 -0.24 5.75
N PHE A 290 -26.95 -1.54 5.88
CA PHE A 290 -26.01 -2.61 5.54
C PHE A 290 -25.83 -2.77 4.02
N PHE A 291 -26.89 -2.64 3.22
CA PHE A 291 -26.81 -2.65 1.76
C PHE A 291 -25.92 -1.53 1.23
N ALA A 292 -26.07 -0.31 1.76
CA ALA A 292 -25.17 0.81 1.45
C ALA A 292 -23.70 0.51 1.84
N SER A 293 -23.47 -0.20 2.95
CA SER A 293 -22.13 -0.70 3.31
C SER A 293 -21.62 -1.76 2.32
N GLY A 294 -22.48 -2.61 1.78
CA GLY A 294 -22.15 -3.56 0.71
C GLY A 294 -21.69 -2.85 -0.56
N LEU A 295 -22.48 -1.88 -1.04
CA LEU A 295 -22.14 -1.07 -2.22
C LEU A 295 -20.83 -0.30 -2.05
N MET A 296 -20.50 0.16 -0.84
CA MET A 296 -19.19 0.74 -0.53
C MET A 296 -18.05 -0.26 -0.79
N HIS A 297 -18.21 -1.52 -0.40
CA HIS A 297 -17.18 -2.55 -0.56
C HIS A 297 -17.16 -3.19 -1.96
N ARG A 298 -18.17 -2.96 -2.81
CA ARG A 298 -18.15 -3.38 -4.22
C ARG A 298 -16.91 -2.88 -4.98
N CYS A 299 -16.33 -1.75 -4.56
CA CYS A 299 -15.10 -1.23 -5.15
C CYS A 299 -13.91 -2.21 -5.07
N VAL A 300 -13.85 -3.07 -4.03
CA VAL A 300 -12.85 -4.15 -3.86
C VAL A 300 -12.78 -5.04 -5.10
N HIS A 301 -13.93 -5.35 -5.72
CA HIS A 301 -14.01 -6.19 -6.92
C HIS A 301 -13.21 -5.61 -8.10
N TYR A 302 -13.27 -4.30 -8.28
CA TYR A 302 -12.60 -3.61 -9.39
C TYR A 302 -11.09 -3.49 -9.14
N PHE A 303 -10.67 -3.26 -7.90
CA PHE A 303 -9.25 -3.10 -7.55
C PHE A 303 -8.48 -4.42 -7.56
N TYR A 304 -9.02 -5.47 -6.92
CA TYR A 304 -8.38 -6.79 -6.88
C TYR A 304 -8.62 -7.62 -8.14
N ARG A 305 -9.38 -7.10 -9.12
CA ARG A 305 -9.72 -7.74 -10.40
C ARG A 305 -10.28 -9.16 -10.18
N LEU A 306 -11.27 -9.26 -9.29
CA LEU A 306 -11.90 -10.52 -8.92
C LEU A 306 -12.54 -11.23 -10.12
N GLU A 307 -12.70 -12.54 -10.02
CA GLU A 307 -13.15 -13.39 -11.13
C GLU A 307 -14.58 -13.04 -11.55
N ALA A 308 -14.91 -13.25 -12.83
CA ALA A 308 -16.17 -12.78 -13.42
C ALA A 308 -17.46 -13.38 -12.80
N GLY A 309 -17.34 -14.42 -11.98
CA GLY A 309 -18.43 -15.01 -11.19
C GLY A 309 -18.69 -14.33 -9.83
N GLU A 310 -17.75 -13.52 -9.32
CA GLU A 310 -17.72 -13.05 -7.92
C GLU A 310 -18.34 -11.66 -7.71
N ARG A 311 -19.50 -11.43 -8.34
CA ARG A 311 -20.06 -10.08 -8.55
C ARG A 311 -20.82 -9.47 -7.38
N TYR A 312 -21.15 -10.23 -6.34
CA TYR A 312 -22.12 -9.83 -5.29
C TYR A 312 -21.76 -10.30 -3.87
N GLU A 313 -20.57 -10.86 -3.68
CA GLU A 313 -20.05 -11.44 -2.45
C GLU A 313 -20.04 -10.43 -1.30
N MET A 314 -19.59 -9.21 -1.61
CA MET A 314 -19.51 -8.10 -0.66
C MET A 314 -20.91 -7.70 -0.19
N GLU A 315 -21.82 -7.45 -1.12
CA GLU A 315 -23.22 -7.13 -0.83
C GLU A 315 -23.91 -8.24 -0.04
N THR A 316 -23.69 -9.50 -0.43
CA THR A 316 -24.25 -10.69 0.25
C THR A 316 -23.74 -10.77 1.69
N TYR A 317 -22.43 -10.62 1.91
CA TYR A 317 -21.83 -10.59 3.25
C TYR A 317 -22.42 -9.52 4.16
N PHE A 318 -22.63 -8.30 3.64
CA PHE A 318 -23.25 -7.22 4.41
C PHE A 318 -24.76 -7.42 4.61
N LEU A 319 -25.48 -8.01 3.64
CA LEU A 319 -26.91 -8.33 3.75
C LEU A 319 -27.21 -9.52 4.69
N LEU A 320 -26.23 -10.37 4.99
CA LEU A 320 -26.36 -11.41 6.04
C LEU A 320 -26.34 -10.82 7.46
N GLN A 321 -25.71 -9.65 7.67
CA GLN A 321 -25.66 -8.97 8.98
C GLN A 321 -27.05 -8.60 9.54
N PRO A 322 -27.97 -7.93 8.80
CA PRO A 322 -29.30 -7.64 9.30
C PRO A 322 -30.12 -8.93 9.55
N LEU A 323 -29.91 -10.00 8.76
CA LEU A 323 -30.59 -11.29 8.98
C LEU A 323 -30.14 -11.96 10.28
N ALA A 324 -28.84 -11.98 10.58
CA ALA A 324 -28.32 -12.44 11.87
C ALA A 324 -28.88 -11.62 13.04
N ILE A 325 -29.03 -10.31 12.85
CA ILE A 325 -29.61 -9.41 13.85
C ILE A 325 -31.12 -9.63 14.04
N MET A 326 -31.86 -9.99 12.99
CA MET A 326 -33.27 -10.40 13.09
C MET A 326 -33.42 -11.74 13.82
N PHE A 327 -32.52 -12.69 13.56
CA PHE A 327 -32.45 -13.97 14.27
C PHE A 327 -32.12 -13.77 15.76
N GLU A 328 -31.14 -12.93 16.09
CA GLU A 328 -30.81 -12.56 17.47
C GLU A 328 -32.02 -11.97 18.22
N ASP A 329 -32.79 -11.11 17.56
CA ASP A 329 -33.99 -10.51 18.15
C ASP A 329 -35.11 -11.54 18.33
N ALA A 330 -35.28 -12.47 17.39
CA ALA A 330 -36.26 -13.55 17.50
C ALA A 330 -35.93 -14.53 18.65
N VAL A 331 -34.65 -14.90 18.79
CA VAL A 331 -34.18 -15.72 19.92
C VAL A 331 -34.35 -14.99 21.25
N GLN A 332 -34.04 -13.68 21.31
CA GLN A 332 -34.27 -12.87 22.52
C GLN A 332 -35.75 -12.75 22.88
N ALA A 333 -36.65 -12.64 21.89
CA ALA A 333 -38.09 -12.63 22.12
C ALA A 333 -38.60 -13.99 22.63
N ALA A 334 -38.17 -15.10 22.02
CA ALA A 334 -38.55 -16.45 22.44
C ALA A 334 -38.01 -16.84 23.83
N THR A 335 -36.84 -16.33 24.20
CA THR A 335 -36.17 -16.64 25.48
C THR A 335 -36.40 -15.60 26.58
N ILE A 336 -37.27 -14.59 26.36
CA ILE A 336 -37.47 -13.46 27.29
C ILE A 336 -37.90 -13.91 28.70
N HIS A 337 -38.63 -15.02 28.81
CA HIS A 337 -39.09 -15.60 30.08
C HIS A 337 -38.05 -16.51 30.76
N ILE A 338 -36.90 -16.79 30.13
CA ILE A 338 -35.86 -17.66 30.67
C ILE A 338 -34.81 -16.80 31.39
N PRO A 339 -34.70 -16.87 32.74
CA PRO A 339 -33.80 -16.00 33.51
C PRO A 339 -32.34 -16.48 33.44
N LEU A 340 -31.70 -16.34 32.27
CA LEU A 340 -30.29 -16.71 32.08
C LEU A 340 -29.35 -15.74 32.83
N PRO A 341 -28.31 -16.22 33.54
CA PRO A 341 -27.28 -15.36 34.11
C PRO A 341 -26.61 -14.45 33.05
N ARG A 342 -26.19 -13.24 33.44
CA ARG A 342 -25.52 -12.30 32.52
C ARG A 342 -24.25 -12.89 31.85
N PRO A 343 -23.36 -13.61 32.57
CA PRO A 343 -22.19 -14.24 31.94
C PRO A 343 -22.60 -15.28 30.89
N LEU A 344 -23.57 -16.14 31.20
CA LEU A 344 -24.04 -17.17 30.27
C LEU A 344 -24.65 -16.55 28.99
N ARG A 345 -25.47 -15.49 29.12
CA ARG A 345 -25.98 -14.74 27.95
C ARG A 345 -24.86 -14.14 27.11
N TRP A 346 -23.82 -13.60 27.74
CA TRP A 346 -22.66 -13.06 27.04
C TRP A 346 -21.90 -14.17 26.29
N THR A 347 -21.63 -15.31 26.94
CA THR A 347 -20.94 -16.45 26.34
C THR A 347 -21.71 -17.06 25.17
N VAL A 348 -23.02 -17.29 25.32
CA VAL A 348 -23.87 -17.80 24.23
C VAL A 348 -23.87 -16.82 23.04
N GLY A 349 -24.00 -15.52 23.33
CA GLY A 349 -23.92 -14.48 22.30
C GLY A 349 -22.57 -14.47 21.57
N PHE A 350 -21.47 -14.58 22.32
CA PHE A 350 -20.10 -14.59 21.78
C PHE A 350 -19.81 -15.82 20.93
N ILE A 351 -20.23 -17.01 21.37
CA ILE A 351 -20.16 -18.24 20.57
C ILE A 351 -20.94 -18.07 19.27
N TRP A 352 -22.19 -17.57 19.34
CA TRP A 352 -22.99 -17.28 18.15
C TRP A 352 -22.28 -16.31 17.19
N PHE A 353 -21.70 -15.21 17.69
CA PHE A 353 -20.94 -14.27 16.86
C PHE A 353 -19.72 -14.92 16.19
N CYS A 354 -18.95 -15.73 16.93
CA CYS A 354 -17.82 -16.47 16.37
C CYS A 354 -18.26 -17.49 15.29
N THR A 355 -19.32 -18.25 15.54
CA THR A 355 -19.89 -19.19 14.57
C THR A 355 -20.40 -18.48 13.32
N PHE A 356 -21.20 -17.42 13.49
CA PHE A 356 -21.76 -16.64 12.40
C PHE A 356 -20.67 -15.99 11.54
N THR A 357 -19.69 -15.32 12.15
CA THR A 357 -18.58 -14.70 11.41
C THR A 357 -17.75 -15.75 10.66
N THR A 358 -17.38 -16.86 11.30
CA THR A 358 -16.64 -17.97 10.65
C THR A 358 -17.39 -18.57 9.47
N TRP A 359 -18.73 -18.60 9.54
CA TRP A 359 -19.58 -19.07 8.45
C TRP A 359 -19.62 -18.10 7.26
N VAL A 360 -19.82 -16.80 7.50
CA VAL A 360 -20.07 -15.81 6.43
C VAL A 360 -18.82 -15.10 5.90
N SER A 361 -17.74 -15.01 6.67
CA SER A 361 -16.51 -14.31 6.28
C SER A 361 -15.78 -14.83 5.03
N PRO A 362 -15.87 -16.11 4.61
CA PRO A 362 -15.25 -16.56 3.35
C PRO A 362 -15.70 -15.77 2.12
N LEU A 363 -16.98 -15.35 2.04
CA LEU A 363 -17.49 -14.49 0.97
C LEU A 363 -16.69 -13.19 0.83
N PHE A 364 -16.37 -12.56 1.96
CA PHE A 364 -15.64 -11.30 1.99
C PHE A 364 -14.13 -11.50 1.79
N LEU A 365 -13.58 -12.58 2.39
CA LEU A 365 -12.15 -12.76 2.55
C LEU A 365 -11.51 -13.50 1.37
N TYR A 366 -12.08 -14.62 0.93
CA TYR A 366 -11.42 -15.54 -0.01
C TYR A 366 -11.13 -14.93 -1.39
N PRO A 367 -12.03 -14.12 -2.00
CA PRO A 367 -11.72 -13.45 -3.26
C PRO A 367 -10.49 -12.53 -3.14
N THR A 368 -10.39 -11.79 -2.02
CA THR A 368 -9.25 -10.89 -1.77
C THR A 368 -7.94 -11.62 -1.51
N LEU A 369 -7.99 -12.82 -0.90
CA LEU A 369 -6.81 -13.67 -0.69
C LEU A 369 -6.35 -14.40 -1.95
N ARG A 370 -7.24 -14.66 -2.92
CA ARG A 370 -6.91 -15.26 -4.22
C ARG A 370 -6.23 -14.31 -5.20
N ALA A 371 -6.30 -12.99 -4.96
CA ALA A 371 -5.69 -11.99 -5.84
C ALA A 371 -4.17 -12.19 -6.01
N ALA A 372 -3.70 -12.19 -7.26
CA ALA A 372 -2.31 -12.51 -7.60
C ALA A 372 -1.29 -11.55 -6.96
N ASP A 373 -1.58 -10.24 -6.96
CA ASP A 373 -0.83 -9.25 -6.19
C ASP A 373 -1.78 -8.35 -5.38
N PRO A 374 -1.87 -8.53 -4.04
CA PRO A 374 -2.64 -7.64 -3.19
C PRO A 374 -1.95 -6.28 -2.98
N GLY A 375 -0.67 -6.13 -3.34
CA GLY A 375 0.13 -4.93 -3.10
C GLY A 375 0.46 -4.70 -1.61
N GLN A 376 1.35 -3.73 -1.35
CA GLN A 376 1.76 -3.37 0.01
C GLN A 376 0.85 -2.30 0.61
N LEU A 377 0.17 -2.61 1.73
CA LEU A 377 -0.63 -1.64 2.47
C LEU A 377 0.24 -0.64 3.25
N LEU A 378 1.35 -1.12 3.84
CA LEU A 378 2.33 -0.30 4.54
C LEU A 378 3.44 0.16 3.58
N PRO A 379 4.03 1.35 3.78
CA PRO A 379 5.08 1.89 2.90
C PRO A 379 6.44 1.17 3.03
N PHE A 380 6.69 0.47 4.14
CA PHE A 380 7.88 -0.35 4.39
C PHE A 380 7.63 -1.33 5.54
N SER A 381 8.45 -2.38 5.66
CA SER A 381 8.46 -3.28 6.83
C SER A 381 9.61 -2.93 7.76
N VAL A 382 9.30 -2.67 9.03
CA VAL A 382 10.29 -2.41 10.09
C VAL A 382 10.89 -3.75 10.56
N ILE A 383 10.06 -4.79 10.64
CA ILE A 383 10.47 -6.12 11.11
C ILE A 383 11.45 -6.79 10.11
N VAL A 384 11.22 -6.66 8.79
CA VAL A 384 12.15 -7.21 7.79
C VAL A 384 13.46 -6.42 7.74
N SER A 385 13.41 -5.09 7.78
CA SER A 385 14.61 -4.25 7.84
C SER A 385 15.51 -4.64 9.02
N ARG A 386 14.91 -4.95 10.17
CA ARG A 386 15.63 -5.44 11.36
C ARG A 386 16.18 -6.86 11.18
N ARG A 387 15.50 -7.76 10.47
CA ARG A 387 16.04 -9.10 10.12
C ARG A 387 17.29 -9.00 9.24
N SER A 388 17.27 -8.15 8.21
CA SER A 388 18.44 -7.91 7.36
C SER A 388 19.61 -7.30 8.14
N GLY A 389 19.35 -6.34 9.03
CA GLY A 389 20.37 -5.76 9.91
C GLY A 389 20.90 -6.73 10.99
N MET A 390 20.08 -7.67 11.47
CA MET A 390 20.52 -8.71 12.40
C MET A 390 21.34 -9.81 11.71
N ASN A 391 21.13 -10.09 10.43
CA ASN A 391 21.98 -11.01 9.66
C ASN A 391 23.42 -10.47 9.48
N SER A 392 23.63 -9.16 9.60
CA SER A 392 24.97 -8.55 9.67
C SER A 392 25.62 -8.62 11.07
N ILE A 393 24.91 -9.11 12.08
CA ILE A 393 25.40 -9.30 13.47
C ILE A 393 25.42 -10.80 13.84
N LEU A 394 24.74 -11.67 13.08
CA LEU A 394 24.68 -13.11 13.31
C LEU A 394 25.76 -13.90 12.54
N ILE A 395 26.97 -13.35 12.44
CA ILE A 395 28.17 -14.11 12.07
C ILE A 395 29.16 -13.97 13.25
N THR A 396 29.74 -15.09 13.68
CA THR A 396 30.68 -15.21 14.83
C THR A 396 30.04 -15.37 16.22
N ILE A 397 29.12 -16.35 16.37
CA ILE A 397 29.04 -17.16 17.61
C ILE A 397 28.98 -18.64 17.23
N HIS A 398 30.08 -19.15 16.69
CA HIS A 398 30.51 -20.52 16.95
C HIS A 398 31.92 -20.39 17.55
N ASP A 399 32.19 -21.20 18.58
CA ASP A 399 33.41 -21.21 19.39
C ASP A 399 33.72 -19.89 20.14
N TYR A 400 33.21 -19.77 21.37
CA TYR A 400 34.03 -19.48 22.56
C TYR A 400 33.21 -19.69 23.85
N GLN A 401 33.68 -20.55 24.75
CA GLN A 401 33.14 -20.67 26.12
C GLN A 401 33.58 -19.46 26.96
N ILE A 402 32.67 -18.58 27.41
CA ILE A 402 32.93 -17.73 28.59
C ILE A 402 31.66 -17.63 29.46
N ASN A 403 31.86 -17.77 30.79
CA ASN A 403 30.84 -17.76 31.83
C ASN A 403 30.04 -16.44 31.92
N ILE A 404 28.74 -16.56 32.18
CA ILE A 404 27.89 -15.44 32.62
C ILE A 404 28.02 -15.27 34.14
N GLN A 405 28.55 -14.13 34.59
CA GLN A 405 28.45 -13.68 35.98
C GLN A 405 27.49 -12.50 36.08
N VAL A 406 26.48 -12.65 36.94
CA VAL A 406 25.40 -11.66 37.11
C VAL A 406 25.83 -10.59 38.11
N ARG A 407 25.75 -9.31 37.73
CA ARG A 407 25.76 -8.19 38.68
C ARG A 407 24.71 -7.14 38.35
N LYS A 408 23.83 -6.88 39.32
CA LYS A 408 22.92 -5.72 39.34
C LYS A 408 23.72 -4.48 39.73
N HIS A 409 23.45 -3.31 39.13
CA HIS A 409 23.03 -2.11 39.86
C HIS A 409 22.57 -0.95 38.96
N HIS A 410 21.66 -0.16 39.54
CA HIS A 410 21.03 1.12 39.19
C HIS A 410 21.28 1.89 37.88
N THR A 411 20.15 2.12 37.20
CA THR A 411 19.52 3.43 36.96
C THR A 411 20.41 4.68 36.77
N ILE A 412 20.45 5.19 35.52
CA ILE A 412 20.16 6.57 35.06
C ILE A 412 20.66 6.69 33.60
N SER A 413 20.06 7.57 32.79
CA SER A 413 20.36 7.81 31.36
C SER A 413 19.84 6.76 30.35
N GLN A 414 18.51 6.75 30.14
CA GLN A 414 17.90 6.18 28.91
C GLN A 414 17.26 7.23 27.98
N THR A 415 17.23 8.51 28.38
CA THR A 415 16.56 9.57 27.60
C THR A 415 17.45 10.20 26.51
N ILE A 416 18.78 10.06 26.60
CA ILE A 416 19.73 10.71 25.69
C ILE A 416 20.18 9.79 24.54
N LEU A 417 20.17 8.46 24.74
CA LEU A 417 20.60 7.50 23.71
C LEU A 417 19.61 7.36 22.54
N ILE A 418 18.33 7.69 22.75
CA ILE A 418 17.28 7.58 21.73
C ILE A 418 17.38 8.72 20.70
N ILE A 419 17.97 9.87 21.04
CA ILE A 419 18.00 11.03 20.14
C ILE A 419 19.13 10.91 19.08
N ASN A 420 20.27 10.33 19.43
CA ASN A 420 21.42 10.22 18.50
C ASN A 420 21.38 8.99 17.58
N LEU A 421 20.52 8.00 17.82
CA LEU A 421 20.37 6.83 16.95
C LEU A 421 19.43 7.04 15.75
N PHE A 422 18.74 8.18 15.66
CA PHE A 422 17.77 8.47 14.59
C PHE A 422 18.24 9.53 13.57
N TYR A 423 19.42 10.13 13.75
CA TYR A 423 19.83 11.30 12.96
C TYR A 423 20.24 11.03 11.49
N PRO A 424 20.80 9.86 11.08
CA PRO A 424 21.20 9.65 9.68
C PRO A 424 20.11 9.02 8.78
N GLN A 425 18.90 8.73 9.27
CA GLN A 425 17.84 8.06 8.47
C GLN A 425 16.71 8.98 7.96
N LEU A 426 16.84 10.30 8.10
CA LEU A 426 15.78 11.24 7.67
C LEU A 426 15.79 11.58 6.16
N HIS A 427 16.72 11.06 5.36
CA HIS A 427 16.97 11.52 3.98
C HIS A 427 16.55 10.55 2.85
N THR A 428 15.43 9.82 3.00
CA THR A 428 14.73 9.26 1.81
C THR A 428 13.21 9.06 2.00
N PHE A 429 12.51 10.10 2.48
CA PHE A 429 11.05 10.11 2.54
C PHE A 429 10.39 10.12 1.14
N LYS A 430 10.20 8.96 0.51
CA LYS A 430 9.32 8.81 -0.67
C LYS A 430 7.83 8.81 -0.27
N MET A 431 7.37 9.96 0.22
CA MET A 431 5.99 10.23 0.64
C MET A 431 5.20 11.01 -0.43
N VAL A 432 4.62 10.32 -1.44
CA VAL A 432 3.81 10.99 -2.49
C VAL A 432 2.48 10.27 -2.81
N ALA A 433 2.14 9.19 -2.10
CA ALA A 433 0.88 8.45 -2.28
C ALA A 433 0.04 8.42 -1.00
N PHE A 434 0.50 7.68 0.01
CA PHE A 434 -0.15 7.58 1.32
C PHE A 434 -0.24 8.94 2.04
N ASN A 435 0.73 9.82 1.80
CA ASN A 435 0.70 11.18 2.30
C ASN A 435 -0.36 12.04 1.62
N THR A 436 -0.78 11.77 0.38
CA THR A 436 -1.48 12.81 -0.38
C THR A 436 -2.95 13.00 0.04
N LEU A 437 -3.57 12.02 0.71
CA LEU A 437 -4.84 12.23 1.44
C LEU A 437 -4.65 12.74 2.88
N LEU A 438 -3.55 12.39 3.55
CA LEU A 438 -3.29 12.77 4.95
C LEU A 438 -2.70 14.17 5.07
N THR A 439 -1.76 14.49 4.21
CA THR A 439 -1.20 15.82 4.00
C THR A 439 -2.23 16.77 3.41
N PHE A 440 -3.29 16.32 2.71
CA PHE A 440 -4.41 17.23 2.35
C PHE A 440 -5.17 17.76 3.57
N ALA A 441 -5.25 16.98 4.65
CA ALA A 441 -5.75 17.44 5.95
C ALA A 441 -4.73 18.31 6.73
N ALA A 442 -3.48 18.39 6.27
CA ALA A 442 -2.39 19.13 6.92
C ALA A 442 -1.87 20.35 6.12
N THR A 443 -2.03 20.43 4.80
CA THR A 443 -1.58 21.55 3.95
C THR A 443 -2.55 22.73 3.92
N LEU A 444 -3.83 22.51 4.25
CA LEU A 444 -4.82 23.58 4.39
C LEU A 444 -4.77 24.28 5.76
N VAL A 445 -3.97 23.78 6.71
CA VAL A 445 -3.83 24.37 8.06
C VAL A 445 -2.82 25.53 8.11
N PRO A 446 -1.63 25.49 7.47
CA PRO A 446 -0.68 26.62 7.46
C PRO A 446 -1.22 27.91 6.83
N LEU A 447 -2.22 27.82 5.95
CA LEU A 447 -2.91 28.98 5.37
C LEU A 447 -3.81 29.72 6.37
N VAL A 448 -3.99 29.21 7.60
CA VAL A 448 -4.92 29.75 8.61
C VAL A 448 -4.28 30.79 9.54
N THR A 449 -2.95 30.96 9.55
CA THR A 449 -2.26 31.79 10.56
C THR A 449 -1.35 32.91 10.05
N GLY A 450 -1.28 33.18 8.74
CA GLY A 450 -0.83 34.47 8.19
C GLY A 450 0.47 35.07 8.76
N ALA A 451 1.52 34.27 8.92
CA ALA A 451 2.84 34.75 9.36
C ALA A 451 3.76 34.95 8.16
N ALA A 452 4.31 36.17 8.01
CA ALA A 452 5.27 36.49 6.95
C ALA A 452 6.60 35.76 7.18
N LEU A 453 7.19 35.22 6.11
CA LEU A 453 8.55 34.71 6.10
C LEU A 453 9.54 35.86 5.88
N PRO A 454 10.58 36.02 6.72
CA PRO A 454 11.71 36.88 6.40
C PRO A 454 12.54 36.25 5.27
N THR A 455 13.01 37.08 4.35
CA THR A 455 14.09 36.74 3.41
C THR A 455 15.39 36.47 4.17
N GLN A 456 16.09 35.39 3.85
CA GLN A 456 17.42 35.11 4.39
C GLN A 456 18.44 34.97 3.26
N GLU A 457 19.54 35.72 3.37
CA GLU A 457 20.62 35.78 2.38
C GLU A 457 21.48 34.50 2.37
N ASP A 458 22.17 34.30 1.24
CA ASP A 458 22.96 33.10 0.97
C ASP A 458 24.13 32.89 1.94
N SER A 459 24.16 31.72 2.56
CA SER A 459 25.34 31.20 3.25
C SER A 459 26.17 30.29 2.34
N SER A 460 27.47 30.20 2.60
CA SER A 460 28.39 29.33 1.84
C SER A 460 28.07 27.83 1.92
N LEU A 461 27.27 27.41 2.91
CA LEU A 461 26.74 26.05 3.04
C LEU A 461 25.66 25.74 1.99
N THR A 462 24.78 26.71 1.69
CA THR A 462 23.74 26.58 0.67
C THR A 462 24.35 26.32 -0.71
N ARG A 463 25.51 26.94 -1.00
CA ARG A 463 26.25 26.72 -2.25
C ARG A 463 26.76 25.28 -2.38
N ARG A 464 27.29 24.68 -1.30
CA ARG A 464 27.74 23.27 -1.32
C ARG A 464 26.57 22.30 -1.49
N GLN A 465 25.47 22.47 -0.73
CA GLN A 465 24.28 21.62 -0.86
C GLN A 465 23.64 21.68 -2.26
N ASN A 466 23.64 22.85 -2.91
CA ASN A 466 23.17 22.97 -4.29
C ASN A 466 24.12 22.28 -5.30
N GLN A 467 25.43 22.29 -5.04
CA GLN A 467 26.43 21.62 -5.88
C GLN A 467 26.29 20.09 -5.78
N ASP A 468 26.18 19.53 -4.57
CA ASP A 468 25.96 18.09 -4.34
C ASP A 468 24.67 17.61 -5.03
N LYS A 469 23.57 18.36 -4.89
CA LYS A 469 22.29 18.05 -5.53
C LYS A 469 22.36 18.09 -7.06
N SER A 470 23.15 19.01 -7.62
CA SER A 470 23.40 19.09 -9.07
C SER A 470 24.19 17.87 -9.57
N TRP A 471 25.18 17.41 -8.80
CA TRP A 471 25.92 16.18 -9.07
C TRP A 471 25.05 14.92 -8.97
N ASP A 472 24.16 14.82 -7.97
CA ASP A 472 23.18 13.72 -7.86
C ASP A 472 22.24 13.61 -9.07
N ASP A 473 21.74 14.74 -9.55
CA ASP A 473 20.86 14.78 -10.73
C ASP A 473 21.64 14.46 -12.02
N TYR A 474 22.88 14.95 -12.16
CA TYR A 474 23.80 14.60 -13.26
C TYR A 474 24.16 13.09 -13.28
N HIS A 475 24.47 12.49 -12.13
CA HIS A 475 24.73 11.05 -12.03
C HIS A 475 23.48 10.22 -12.36
N ARG A 476 22.28 10.68 -11.96
CA ARG A 476 21.01 10.03 -12.31
C ARG A 476 20.74 10.08 -13.81
N GLN A 477 21.07 11.20 -14.47
CA GLN A 477 21.00 11.34 -15.93
C GLN A 477 21.97 10.39 -16.64
N ASN A 478 23.23 10.30 -16.20
CA ASN A 478 24.20 9.36 -16.75
C ASN A 478 23.77 7.89 -16.57
N GLY A 479 23.15 7.55 -15.44
CA GLY A 479 22.54 6.23 -15.23
C GLY A 479 21.35 5.94 -16.16
N ALA A 480 20.69 6.97 -16.71
CA ALA A 480 19.68 6.82 -17.76
C ALA A 480 20.32 6.65 -19.15
N PHE A 481 21.37 7.41 -19.47
CA PHE A 481 22.15 7.25 -20.71
C PHE A 481 22.80 5.87 -20.82
N ALA A 482 23.35 5.34 -19.72
CA ALA A 482 23.88 3.97 -19.65
C ALA A 482 22.84 2.90 -20.02
N ARG A 483 21.56 3.09 -19.67
CA ARG A 483 20.47 2.17 -20.07
C ARG A 483 20.05 2.30 -21.53
N GLN A 484 20.47 3.36 -22.21
CA GLN A 484 20.12 3.67 -23.60
C GLN A 484 21.31 3.49 -24.58
N GLY A 485 22.47 3.03 -24.09
CA GLY A 485 23.69 2.92 -24.91
C GLY A 485 24.28 4.27 -25.31
N LEU A 486 24.05 5.31 -24.51
CA LEU A 486 24.57 6.66 -24.72
C LEU A 486 25.66 6.96 -23.70
N CYS A 487 26.62 7.80 -24.09
CA CYS A 487 27.78 8.20 -23.28
C CYS A 487 28.10 9.68 -23.43
N LEU A 488 28.98 10.18 -22.58
CA LEU A 488 29.41 11.57 -22.64
C LEU A 488 30.81 11.64 -23.24
N PHE A 489 30.91 12.29 -24.40
CA PHE A 489 32.19 12.59 -25.03
C PHE A 489 32.58 14.02 -24.66
N TYR A 490 33.50 14.17 -23.71
CA TYR A 490 34.05 15.47 -23.33
C TYR A 490 34.90 16.04 -24.46
N LEU A 491 34.72 17.32 -24.78
CA LEU A 491 35.46 17.99 -25.86
C LEU A 491 36.93 18.26 -25.46
N ASP A 492 37.12 18.70 -24.22
CA ASP A 492 38.43 18.81 -23.59
C ASP A 492 38.72 17.56 -22.75
N PRO A 493 39.96 17.04 -22.69
CA PRO A 493 40.30 15.84 -21.91
C PRO A 493 40.10 16.03 -20.39
N SER A 494 38.91 15.73 -19.90
CA SER A 494 38.59 15.70 -18.46
C SER A 494 39.11 14.39 -17.82
N PRO A 495 39.58 14.41 -16.56
CA PRO A 495 39.87 13.20 -15.79
C PRO A 495 38.61 12.39 -15.43
N ARG A 496 37.40 12.86 -15.77
CA ARG A 496 36.12 12.16 -15.52
C ARG A 496 35.82 11.14 -16.63
N ASP A 497 35.52 9.89 -16.25
CA ASP A 497 35.20 8.80 -17.17
C ASP A 497 33.80 8.95 -17.81
N GLY A 498 33.71 9.74 -18.88
CA GLY A 498 32.49 9.87 -19.70
C GLY A 498 32.07 8.58 -20.42
N ALA A 499 32.96 7.58 -20.51
CA ALA A 499 32.69 6.25 -21.08
C ALA A 499 32.16 5.24 -20.04
N TRP A 500 32.06 5.60 -18.75
CA TRP A 500 31.49 4.75 -17.69
C TRP A 500 30.11 4.19 -18.05
N ALA A 501 29.26 5.02 -18.68
CA ALA A 501 27.95 4.60 -19.15
C ALA A 501 28.02 3.44 -20.16
N CYS A 502 29.08 3.37 -20.96
CA CYS A 502 29.35 2.25 -21.87
C CYS A 502 29.89 1.01 -21.14
N GLY A 503 30.69 1.18 -20.08
CA GLY A 503 31.08 0.05 -19.22
C GLY A 503 29.85 -0.66 -18.63
N VAL A 504 28.88 0.12 -18.14
CA VAL A 504 27.59 -0.38 -17.64
C VAL A 504 26.72 -0.98 -18.75
N TYR A 505 26.63 -0.33 -19.92
CA TYR A 505 25.83 -0.81 -21.06
C TYR A 505 26.37 -2.12 -21.65
N CYS A 506 27.69 -2.19 -21.89
CA CYS A 506 28.39 -3.36 -22.41
C CYS A 506 28.64 -4.44 -21.35
N LYS A 507 28.37 -4.14 -20.06
CA LYS A 507 28.74 -4.95 -18.88
C LYS A 507 30.22 -5.35 -18.85
N ASN A 508 31.09 -4.50 -19.38
CA ASN A 508 32.54 -4.72 -19.40
C ASN A 508 33.28 -3.37 -19.46
N ASP A 509 33.98 -3.02 -18.38
CA ASP A 509 34.73 -1.76 -18.28
C ASP A 509 36.00 -1.71 -19.14
N ARG A 510 36.46 -2.84 -19.69
CA ARG A 510 37.70 -2.92 -20.50
C ARG A 510 37.47 -2.76 -22.00
N THR A 511 36.23 -2.81 -22.48
CA THR A 511 35.86 -2.77 -23.91
C THR A 511 34.91 -1.61 -24.26
N LYS A 512 34.90 -0.56 -23.43
CA LYS A 512 34.05 0.62 -23.58
C LYS A 512 34.62 1.62 -24.59
N ILE A 513 33.99 1.76 -25.75
CA ILE A 513 34.29 2.82 -26.72
C ILE A 513 33.10 3.79 -26.75
N CYS A 514 33.35 5.08 -26.52
CA CYS A 514 32.37 6.14 -26.70
C CYS A 514 32.67 6.87 -28.02
N THR A 515 31.84 6.69 -29.04
CA THR A 515 32.02 7.32 -30.36
C THR A 515 31.04 8.48 -30.56
N THR A 516 31.47 9.52 -31.29
CA THR A 516 30.63 10.68 -31.58
C THR A 516 30.95 11.26 -32.97
N VAL A 517 30.16 12.23 -33.43
CA VAL A 517 30.39 12.93 -34.71
C VAL A 517 31.70 13.73 -34.64
N HIS A 518 32.37 13.95 -35.79
CA HIS A 518 33.67 14.64 -35.80
C HIS A 518 33.64 16.00 -35.06
N PRO A 519 34.65 16.33 -34.22
CA PRO A 519 34.67 17.52 -33.36
C PRO A 519 34.40 18.85 -34.06
N SER A 520 34.77 18.96 -35.34
CA SER A 520 34.61 20.17 -36.16
C SER A 520 33.17 20.49 -36.58
N LYS A 521 32.16 19.71 -36.15
CA LYS A 521 30.75 19.89 -36.53
C LYS A 521 29.81 20.24 -35.36
N PHE A 522 30.30 20.37 -34.13
CA PHE A 522 29.45 20.70 -32.98
C PHE A 522 29.19 22.21 -32.89
N THR A 523 27.91 22.60 -32.91
CA THR A 523 27.45 23.94 -32.57
C THR A 523 27.12 24.03 -31.07
N ASN A 524 27.14 25.24 -30.48
CA ASN A 524 27.01 25.44 -29.03
C ASN A 524 25.70 24.88 -28.42
N ASP A 525 24.64 24.79 -29.22
CA ASP A 525 23.32 24.23 -28.89
C ASP A 525 23.29 22.69 -28.82
N MET A 526 24.31 22.01 -29.37
CA MET A 526 24.43 20.54 -29.33
C MET A 526 25.29 20.03 -28.17
N LEU A 527 25.78 20.93 -27.30
CA LEU A 527 26.71 20.61 -26.23
C LEU A 527 26.03 20.71 -24.86
N GLY A 528 26.10 19.62 -24.10
CA GLY A 528 25.81 19.63 -22.68
C GLY A 528 26.97 20.22 -21.88
N ALA A 529 26.67 20.71 -20.69
CA ALA A 529 27.67 21.08 -19.69
C ALA A 529 27.38 20.32 -18.40
N ASN A 530 28.42 19.81 -17.73
CA ASN A 530 28.27 19.22 -16.41
C ASN A 530 28.18 20.32 -15.32
N PRO A 531 27.93 19.98 -14.04
CA PRO A 531 27.81 20.98 -12.97
C PRO A 531 29.05 21.85 -12.71
N ASP A 532 30.24 21.45 -13.17
CA ASP A 532 31.48 22.25 -13.12
C ASP A 532 31.71 23.07 -14.40
N GLY A 533 30.81 22.99 -15.39
CA GLY A 533 30.87 23.72 -16.65
C GLY A 533 31.66 23.04 -17.77
N GLU A 534 32.20 21.84 -17.55
CA GLU A 534 32.91 21.07 -18.58
C GLU A 534 31.94 20.63 -19.68
N ARG A 535 32.29 20.90 -20.94
CA ARG A 535 31.41 20.66 -22.09
C ARG A 535 31.58 19.28 -22.68
N TYR A 536 30.46 18.62 -22.96
CA TYR A 536 30.41 17.30 -23.58
C TYR A 536 29.36 17.24 -24.71
N ALA A 537 29.66 16.45 -25.73
CA ALA A 537 28.69 15.97 -26.70
C ALA A 537 28.12 14.62 -26.22
N ILE A 538 26.89 14.29 -26.62
CA ILE A 538 26.33 12.95 -26.39
C ILE A 538 26.89 12.02 -27.47
N GLY A 539 27.71 11.05 -27.05
CA GLY A 539 28.20 9.96 -27.88
C GLY A 539 27.32 8.71 -27.80
N LYS A 540 27.62 7.73 -28.64
CA LYS A 540 27.04 6.38 -28.59
C LYS A 540 28.08 5.39 -28.08
N CYS A 541 27.61 4.43 -27.29
CA CYS A 541 28.42 3.31 -26.85
C CYS A 541 28.59 2.29 -27.97
N GLN A 542 29.84 2.06 -28.33
CA GLN A 542 30.27 0.93 -29.13
C GLN A 542 31.02 -0.02 -28.18
N CYS A 543 30.46 -1.22 -27.99
CA CYS A 543 31.15 -2.27 -27.26
C CYS A 543 32.19 -2.88 -28.20
N ASP A 544 33.47 -2.93 -27.81
CA ASP A 544 34.48 -3.66 -28.58
C ASP A 544 34.15 -5.17 -28.52
N THR A 545 33.72 -5.72 -29.66
CA THR A 545 33.35 -7.13 -29.80
C THR A 545 34.51 -8.00 -30.28
N SER A 546 35.76 -7.53 -30.32
CA SER A 546 36.92 -8.39 -30.62
C SER A 546 37.05 -9.58 -29.65
N ALA A 547 36.51 -9.47 -28.42
CA ALA A 547 36.37 -10.57 -27.47
C ALA A 547 34.99 -11.30 -27.51
N ALA A 548 34.03 -10.81 -28.30
CA ALA A 548 32.64 -11.28 -28.36
C ALA A 548 32.16 -11.76 -29.74
N ASP A 549 32.96 -11.61 -30.79
CA ASP A 549 32.69 -12.20 -32.12
C ASP A 549 32.74 -13.75 -32.07
N PHE A 550 33.36 -14.31 -31.03
CA PHE A 550 33.30 -15.75 -30.69
C PHE A 550 31.99 -16.14 -29.95
N LEU A 551 31.26 -15.19 -29.39
CA LEU A 551 30.04 -15.42 -28.59
C LEU A 551 28.75 -15.25 -29.41
N ALA A 552 28.78 -14.49 -30.50
CA ALA A 552 27.65 -14.34 -31.41
C ALA A 552 27.34 -15.62 -32.23
N THR A 553 28.34 -16.49 -32.42
CA THR A 553 28.23 -17.79 -33.10
C THR A 553 27.78 -18.94 -32.20
N ALA A 554 27.69 -18.75 -30.89
CA ALA A 554 27.35 -19.79 -29.90
C ALA A 554 25.84 -20.14 -29.84
N THR A 555 25.16 -20.22 -30.99
CA THR A 555 23.79 -20.77 -31.11
C THR A 555 23.84 -22.30 -31.23
N VAL A 556 24.28 -22.95 -30.14
CA VAL A 556 24.34 -24.40 -30.05
C VAL A 556 22.92 -24.98 -29.92
N ASP A 557 22.48 -25.70 -30.96
CA ASP A 557 21.22 -26.44 -30.94
C ASP A 557 21.41 -27.80 -30.22
N PHE A 558 21.18 -27.78 -28.91
CA PHE A 558 21.22 -28.96 -28.05
C PHE A 558 20.22 -30.05 -28.47
N THR A 559 19.08 -29.66 -29.03
CA THR A 559 18.04 -30.57 -29.51
C THR A 559 18.45 -31.31 -30.79
N ALA A 560 19.18 -30.67 -31.70
CA ALA A 560 19.65 -31.29 -32.94
C ALA A 560 20.99 -32.05 -32.79
N ARG A 561 21.85 -31.67 -31.84
CA ARG A 561 23.24 -32.19 -31.73
C ARG A 561 23.50 -33.12 -30.55
N GLY A 562 22.58 -33.21 -29.58
CA GLY A 562 22.74 -33.99 -28.35
C GLY A 562 23.53 -33.27 -27.26
N LEU A 563 23.27 -33.65 -26.01
CA LEU A 563 23.74 -32.93 -24.81
C LEU A 563 25.27 -32.90 -24.65
N ASP A 564 25.95 -34.04 -24.77
CA ASP A 564 27.42 -34.13 -24.62
C ASP A 564 28.15 -33.23 -25.65
N LYS A 565 27.81 -33.37 -26.93
CA LYS A 565 28.39 -32.53 -27.99
C LYS A 565 28.03 -31.06 -27.82
N GLY A 566 26.79 -30.76 -27.43
CA GLY A 566 26.34 -29.40 -27.16
C GLY A 566 27.08 -28.74 -26.01
N PHE A 567 27.34 -29.45 -24.91
CA PHE A 567 28.11 -28.91 -23.78
C PHE A 567 29.60 -28.75 -24.09
N ARG A 568 30.21 -29.65 -24.87
CA ARG A 568 31.60 -29.45 -25.36
C ARG A 568 31.72 -28.24 -26.29
N GLU A 569 30.72 -27.99 -27.14
CA GLU A 569 30.67 -26.83 -28.03
C GLU A 569 30.46 -25.52 -27.24
N ILE A 570 29.53 -25.54 -26.26
CA ILE A 570 29.35 -24.46 -25.27
C ILE A 570 30.56 -24.30 -24.34
N GLY A 571 31.41 -25.32 -24.16
CA GLY A 571 32.64 -25.25 -23.38
C GLY A 571 33.68 -24.27 -23.93
N SER A 572 33.47 -23.75 -25.14
CA SER A 572 34.25 -22.65 -25.73
C SER A 572 33.77 -21.24 -25.34
N VAL A 573 32.63 -21.12 -24.64
CA VAL A 573 32.15 -19.87 -24.04
C VAL A 573 33.05 -19.49 -22.87
N THR A 574 33.33 -18.20 -22.68
CA THR A 574 34.19 -17.73 -21.59
C THR A 574 33.64 -18.13 -20.23
N CYS A 575 34.51 -18.70 -19.39
CA CYS A 575 34.18 -19.15 -18.02
C CYS A 575 33.40 -18.11 -17.20
N GLU A 576 33.73 -16.83 -17.38
CA GLU A 576 33.05 -15.70 -16.74
C GLU A 576 31.53 -15.69 -16.99
N ILE A 577 31.06 -16.06 -18.19
CA ILE A 577 29.63 -16.11 -18.51
C ILE A 577 28.97 -17.30 -17.80
N MET A 578 29.59 -18.50 -17.85
CA MET A 578 29.07 -19.69 -17.15
C MET A 578 28.94 -19.44 -15.64
N VAL A 579 29.99 -18.90 -15.02
CA VAL A 579 30.02 -18.63 -13.57
C VAL A 579 29.06 -17.50 -13.19
N ASN A 580 28.93 -16.44 -13.99
CA ASN A 580 28.01 -15.35 -13.68
C ASN A 580 26.54 -15.78 -13.81
N VAL A 581 26.19 -16.64 -14.76
CA VAL A 581 24.84 -17.25 -14.82
C VAL A 581 24.52 -18.03 -13.54
N MET A 582 25.46 -18.85 -13.07
CA MET A 582 25.28 -19.64 -11.85
C MET A 582 25.18 -18.75 -10.60
N LYS A 583 26.02 -17.72 -10.48
CA LYS A 583 26.00 -16.76 -9.36
C LYS A 583 24.71 -15.96 -9.31
N GLU A 584 24.26 -15.40 -10.44
CA GLU A 584 23.00 -14.65 -10.51
C GLU A 584 21.80 -15.56 -10.18
N ALA A 585 21.77 -16.78 -10.71
CA ALA A 585 20.70 -17.74 -10.42
C ALA A 585 20.63 -18.08 -8.92
N VAL A 586 21.78 -18.36 -8.28
CA VAL A 586 21.86 -18.66 -6.84
C VAL A 586 21.52 -17.43 -5.99
N PHE A 587 22.06 -16.26 -6.32
CA PHE A 587 21.84 -15.03 -5.53
C PHE A 587 20.39 -14.55 -5.59
N ALA A 588 19.79 -14.55 -6.78
CA ALA A 588 18.41 -14.10 -6.98
C ALA A 588 17.37 -15.23 -6.78
N SER A 589 17.81 -16.48 -6.55
CA SER A 589 16.96 -17.68 -6.41
C SER A 589 15.94 -17.83 -7.56
N THR A 590 16.37 -17.48 -8.79
CA THR A 590 15.53 -17.48 -9.99
C THR A 590 16.33 -17.88 -11.23
N TYR A 591 15.69 -18.60 -12.13
CA TYR A 591 16.26 -19.01 -13.42
C TYR A 591 16.15 -17.91 -14.50
N ALA A 592 15.49 -16.79 -14.21
CA ALA A 592 15.27 -15.70 -15.16
C ALA A 592 16.51 -14.83 -15.32
N ILE A 593 17.06 -14.76 -16.55
CA ILE A 593 18.28 -13.98 -16.86
C ILE A 593 17.91 -12.63 -17.53
N PRO A 594 17.97 -11.50 -16.80
CA PRO A 594 17.56 -10.19 -17.30
C PRO A 594 18.64 -9.51 -18.16
N GLY A 595 18.20 -8.74 -19.16
CA GLY A 595 19.05 -7.93 -20.03
C GLY A 595 18.80 -8.15 -21.52
N VAL A 596 19.49 -7.37 -22.35
CA VAL A 596 19.51 -7.49 -23.82
C VAL A 596 20.94 -7.28 -24.31
N GLY A 597 21.35 -8.04 -25.34
CA GLY A 597 22.71 -8.03 -25.90
C GLY A 597 23.37 -9.42 -25.93
N PRO A 598 24.49 -9.60 -26.65
CA PRO A 598 25.06 -10.92 -26.97
C PRO A 598 25.36 -11.79 -25.74
N VAL A 599 25.91 -11.20 -24.68
CA VAL A 599 26.22 -11.90 -23.42
C VAL A 599 24.94 -12.38 -22.72
N ALA A 600 23.87 -11.59 -22.71
CA ALA A 600 22.59 -11.99 -22.13
C ALA A 600 21.89 -13.07 -22.97
N THR A 601 22.09 -13.07 -24.29
CA THR A 601 21.62 -14.14 -25.18
C THR A 601 22.39 -15.45 -24.93
N ALA A 602 23.73 -15.42 -24.92
CA ALA A 602 24.57 -16.58 -24.62
C ALA A 602 24.24 -17.19 -23.25
N ALA A 603 24.06 -16.35 -22.23
CA ALA A 603 23.65 -16.75 -20.89
C ALA A 603 22.32 -17.53 -20.86
N ARG A 604 21.32 -17.12 -21.66
CA ARG A 604 20.04 -17.85 -21.81
C ARG A 604 20.21 -19.17 -22.56
N THR A 605 21.05 -19.22 -23.59
CA THR A 605 21.34 -20.47 -24.32
C THR A 605 21.96 -21.52 -23.38
N VAL A 606 22.92 -21.10 -22.54
CA VAL A 606 23.50 -21.95 -21.49
C VAL A 606 22.42 -22.45 -20.53
N ALA A 607 21.56 -21.57 -19.99
CA ALA A 607 20.46 -21.96 -19.10
C ALA A 607 19.47 -22.94 -19.73
N LYS A 608 19.16 -22.81 -21.03
CA LYS A 608 18.33 -23.78 -21.78
C LYS A 608 19.02 -25.15 -21.90
N GLY A 609 20.33 -25.19 -22.11
CA GLY A 609 21.12 -26.43 -22.09
C GLY A 609 21.09 -27.12 -20.72
N VAL A 610 21.33 -26.36 -19.63
CA VAL A 610 21.28 -26.88 -18.25
C VAL A 610 19.91 -27.49 -17.92
N LYS A 611 18.81 -26.84 -18.34
CA LYS A 611 17.44 -27.35 -18.17
C LYS A 611 17.17 -28.62 -18.98
N LEU A 612 17.73 -28.77 -20.18
CA LEU A 612 17.60 -30.02 -20.94
C LEU A 612 18.40 -31.16 -20.27
N ALA A 613 19.54 -30.83 -19.67
CA ALA A 613 20.35 -31.77 -18.91
C ALA A 613 19.69 -32.25 -17.62
N SER A 614 18.97 -31.38 -16.89
CA SER A 614 18.24 -31.79 -15.67
C SER A 614 17.13 -32.81 -15.95
N LYS A 615 16.56 -32.82 -17.17
CA LYS A 615 15.58 -33.81 -17.62
C LYS A 615 16.18 -35.12 -18.14
N THR A 616 17.51 -35.25 -18.20
CA THR A 616 18.21 -36.38 -18.83
C THR A 616 19.05 -37.15 -17.80
N GLN A 617 18.93 -38.48 -17.78
CA GLN A 617 19.70 -39.32 -16.87
C GLN A 617 21.22 -39.13 -17.10
N GLY A 618 21.96 -38.73 -16.06
CA GLY A 618 23.39 -38.39 -16.14
C GLY A 618 23.71 -36.97 -16.65
N GLY A 619 22.70 -36.16 -17.02
CA GLY A 619 22.91 -34.81 -17.55
C GLY A 619 23.53 -33.83 -16.55
N LYS A 620 23.32 -34.04 -15.25
CA LYS A 620 23.94 -33.25 -14.18
C LYS A 620 25.47 -33.38 -14.15
N ASP A 621 25.98 -34.59 -14.35
CA ASP A 621 27.41 -34.88 -14.33
C ASP A 621 28.07 -34.30 -15.60
N LEU A 622 27.44 -34.52 -16.77
CA LEU A 622 27.85 -33.91 -18.04
C LEU A 622 27.97 -32.37 -17.99
N TRP A 623 27.01 -31.70 -17.37
CA TRP A 623 27.09 -30.25 -17.15
C TRP A 623 28.23 -29.87 -16.18
N THR A 624 28.35 -30.60 -15.07
CA THR A 624 29.34 -30.31 -14.04
C THR A 624 30.76 -30.47 -14.57
N ASP A 625 31.02 -31.50 -15.37
CA ASP A 625 32.31 -31.75 -16.01
C ASP A 625 32.63 -30.69 -17.07
N ALA A 626 31.67 -30.30 -17.91
CA ALA A 626 31.87 -29.22 -18.89
C ALA A 626 32.24 -27.89 -18.23
N VAL A 627 31.58 -27.50 -17.13
CA VAL A 627 31.96 -26.28 -16.38
C VAL A 627 33.34 -26.43 -15.74
N LYS A 628 33.68 -27.61 -15.19
CA LYS A 628 35.00 -27.86 -14.60
C LYS A 628 36.13 -27.78 -15.63
N GLU A 629 35.92 -28.32 -16.83
CA GLU A 629 36.84 -28.28 -17.95
C GLU A 629 37.05 -26.84 -18.45
N SER A 630 35.97 -26.11 -18.76
CA SER A 630 36.04 -24.74 -19.28
C SER A 630 36.53 -23.68 -18.29
N CYS A 631 36.29 -23.87 -16.99
CA CYS A 631 36.72 -22.93 -15.95
C CYS A 631 37.99 -23.34 -15.19
N ASN A 632 38.56 -24.52 -15.46
CA ASN A 632 39.63 -25.13 -14.66
C ASN A 632 39.28 -25.13 -13.14
N PHE A 633 38.01 -25.40 -12.84
CA PHE A 633 37.39 -25.06 -11.55
C PHE A 633 37.52 -26.21 -10.55
N ARG A 634 38.33 -26.03 -9.50
CA ARG A 634 38.79 -27.15 -8.63
C ARG A 634 38.20 -27.24 -7.22
N ARG A 635 37.31 -26.34 -6.76
CA ARG A 635 37.03 -26.23 -5.31
C ARG A 635 35.65 -25.81 -4.80
N ASP A 636 34.61 -25.66 -5.62
CA ASP A 636 33.26 -25.33 -5.11
C ASP A 636 32.13 -26.07 -5.85
N ASP A 637 32.01 -27.36 -5.53
CA ASP A 637 30.92 -28.20 -6.04
C ASP A 637 29.55 -27.79 -5.47
N ASP A 638 29.48 -27.14 -4.30
CA ASP A 638 28.22 -26.74 -3.68
C ASP A 638 27.53 -25.62 -4.46
N MET A 639 28.29 -24.61 -4.93
CA MET A 639 27.77 -23.57 -5.83
C MET A 639 27.26 -24.19 -7.15
N LEU A 640 27.98 -25.15 -7.73
CA LEU A 640 27.58 -25.82 -8.98
C LEU A 640 26.30 -26.65 -8.79
N ASN A 641 26.21 -27.42 -7.70
CA ASN A 641 25.02 -28.20 -7.34
C ASN A 641 23.79 -27.30 -7.10
N LYS A 642 23.95 -26.20 -6.36
CA LYS A 642 22.86 -25.24 -6.07
C LYS A 642 22.36 -24.54 -7.33
N GLY A 643 23.27 -24.08 -8.19
CA GLY A 643 22.89 -23.45 -9.45
C GLY A 643 22.14 -24.41 -10.38
N PHE A 644 22.56 -25.67 -10.48
CA PHE A 644 21.87 -26.68 -11.29
C PHE A 644 20.44 -26.94 -10.78
N GLY A 645 20.26 -27.12 -9.47
CA GLY A 645 18.94 -27.36 -8.86
C GLY A 645 17.92 -26.23 -9.06
N ILE A 646 18.37 -24.99 -9.29
CA ILE A 646 17.50 -23.85 -9.59
C ILE A 646 16.91 -23.95 -11.01
N PHE A 647 17.62 -24.56 -11.96
CA PHE A 647 17.12 -24.82 -13.31
C PHE A 647 16.30 -26.12 -13.43
N GLU A 648 16.49 -27.08 -12.52
CA GLU A 648 15.69 -28.30 -12.41
C GLU A 648 14.20 -28.00 -12.11
N GLY A 649 13.93 -26.99 -11.27
CA GLY A 649 12.57 -26.55 -10.92
C GLY A 649 11.92 -25.55 -11.90
N ALA A 650 12.53 -25.25 -13.05
CA ALA A 650 12.05 -24.20 -13.94
C ALA A 650 10.90 -24.67 -14.87
N PRO A 651 9.75 -23.95 -14.96
CA PRO A 651 8.62 -24.31 -15.81
C PRO A 651 9.00 -24.33 -17.30
N ASP A 652 8.30 -25.15 -18.10
CA ASP A 652 8.79 -25.58 -19.41
C ASP A 652 8.97 -24.49 -20.48
N GLU A 653 8.15 -23.44 -20.45
CA GLU A 653 8.27 -22.27 -21.34
C GLU A 653 9.36 -21.29 -20.86
N PHE A 654 10.21 -20.82 -21.77
CA PHE A 654 11.43 -20.03 -21.48
C PHE A 654 11.72 -18.95 -22.52
#